data_AF-A0A8S8XMF0-F1
#
_entry.id   AF-A0A8S8XMF0-F1
#
_cell.length_a   1.000
_cell.length_b   1.000
_cell.length_c   1.000
_cell.angle_alpha   90.00
_cell.angle_beta   90.00
_cell.angle_gamma   90.00
#
_symmetry.space_group_name_H-M   'P 1'
#
loop_
_entity.id
_entity.type
_entity.pdbx_description
1 polymer ?
#
loop_
_entity_poly.entity_id
_entity_poly.type
_entity_poly.pdbx_seq_one_letter_code
_entity_poly.pdbx_strand_id
1 'polypeptide(L)'
;MVSDDGTSNSNALGADVDEKVGGLARIVGDIFSTDSAMTESSKYNANFKPKGMFLGSRRDNAKPIDIPPQVLARHAAMLGSTGSGKTVMAKALIEEAAIAKIPSLIIDPQGDLARLALGIDEKDLTAQGGDVSRARKLLDMCEVRIWTPLRSKGLPLCIDPFRAPPADLDPEEAITAWDMVAAGFTSLAGFDVEKAQGKVIKPFLYEILVEGTKLGVDVGDFRSLAKVVREPHHEFIRQLYPQCFVEEDEDGKMDVPTWEEVMMEFGLADFEERLPKSTRNDLARRLSAFSSGVNQLLFSNGVPIDIDSFVEPAIPGKIPLNIVYLNTIQDEAQKQYFVQELSRELYDWMLTQQPADGELKLLFFMDEVAPYLPPHPRNPPAKDLIKLIFKQARKYGVACVLATQNVSDVDYKILAQANTTFIGRFTQPQDVEKVRHLLKESGGDQDLVAQLPTLGPGQFQMVAPDVDPAPVPIQCRWLYTDHGAPLNEDQVEELIGEEIRAWAKTRSAGKSKNRGAGAAKAASRGSSWNKSDVKDELGLVEAARIKSIGGMTAAAHGVVDDSAFEVRLMGGLAVLKDGRDPLYTMQATANTASVIALAWTLVALMLAWRDRDLDWWWILAGASISAVTGLVIALEGLLSHDTELLRKLTKFARTFQLFLVAWLWILVLWSEFGDLNLRGAQPVLEIVVVWVSVFAIIEFVNRFRLGKIRWNGSSALDKIVGFSTVLTGAQITEMKSNSSQIMSGLRLGLHCFTFVWLSTLLMLSEGVLPDTTSIASSWGRPTLWLASLYGLIVISELWLRMRGRMPSEY
;
A
#
# COMPACT_ATOMS: atom_id res chain seq x y z
N MET A 1 -40.40 -68.14 0.09
CA MET A 1 -41.50 -68.75 -0.68
C MET A 1 -41.38 -68.19 -2.09
N VAL A 2 -40.88 -68.84 -3.13
CA VAL A 2 -40.53 -70.23 -3.51
C VAL A 2 -39.47 -70.00 -4.63
N SER A 3 -38.17 -70.33 -4.45
CA SER A 3 -37.43 -71.49 -5.03
C SER A 3 -37.71 -71.73 -6.54
N ASP A 4 -36.78 -71.91 -7.46
CA ASP A 4 -35.61 -72.81 -7.56
C ASP A 4 -34.68 -72.26 -8.67
N ASP A 5 -33.35 -72.27 -8.54
CA ASP A 5 -32.39 -73.37 -8.78
C ASP A 5 -32.25 -73.81 -10.26
N GLY A 6 -31.01 -73.93 -10.74
CA GLY A 6 -30.73 -74.68 -11.97
C GLY A 6 -29.49 -74.26 -12.77
N THR A 7 -28.38 -74.93 -12.49
CA THR A 7 -27.06 -74.83 -13.09
C THR A 7 -26.93 -75.43 -14.51
N SER A 8 -25.84 -75.02 -15.20
CA SER A 8 -24.87 -75.86 -15.95
C SER A 8 -24.76 -75.72 -17.49
N ASN A 9 -23.54 -75.30 -17.87
CA ASN A 9 -22.60 -75.87 -18.85
C ASN A 9 -22.97 -76.22 -20.31
N SER A 10 -22.15 -75.62 -21.20
CA SER A 10 -21.28 -76.26 -22.21
C SER A 10 -21.58 -76.11 -23.71
N ASN A 11 -20.57 -75.55 -24.39
CA ASN A 11 -19.94 -75.89 -25.68
C ASN A 11 -20.74 -75.95 -27.01
N ALA A 12 -20.40 -74.97 -27.87
CA ALA A 12 -19.75 -75.09 -29.19
C ALA A 12 -20.47 -75.69 -30.42
N LEU A 13 -20.13 -75.09 -31.59
CA LEU A 13 -20.46 -75.38 -33.01
C LEU A 13 -21.77 -74.73 -33.49
N GLY A 14 -21.88 -74.00 -34.60
CA GLY A 14 -21.00 -73.66 -35.72
C GLY A 14 -21.88 -73.30 -36.94
N ALA A 15 -21.40 -72.37 -37.78
CA ALA A 15 -21.79 -72.07 -39.17
C ALA A 15 -23.11 -71.32 -39.50
N ASP A 16 -22.91 -70.07 -39.94
CA ASP A 16 -23.39 -69.37 -41.15
C ASP A 16 -24.83 -69.48 -41.71
N VAL A 17 -25.22 -68.33 -42.30
CA VAL A 17 -26.29 -68.05 -43.28
C VAL A 17 -27.60 -67.49 -42.68
N ASP A 18 -27.77 -66.16 -42.65
CA ASP A 18 -28.38 -65.42 -43.79
C ASP A 18 -28.47 -63.91 -43.52
N GLU A 19 -27.77 -63.12 -44.35
CA GLU A 19 -28.04 -61.70 -44.57
C GLU A 19 -29.34 -61.54 -45.37
N LYS A 20 -30.29 -60.74 -44.88
CA LYS A 20 -31.12 -59.78 -45.67
C LYS A 20 -32.34 -59.25 -44.89
N VAL A 21 -32.18 -58.79 -43.66
CA VAL A 21 -33.19 -57.91 -43.02
C VAL A 21 -32.49 -56.89 -42.14
N GLY A 22 -31.78 -55.93 -42.75
CA GLY A 22 -31.06 -54.90 -41.98
C GLY A 22 -30.96 -53.52 -42.64
N GLY A 23 -31.32 -53.37 -43.92
CA GLY A 23 -31.16 -52.09 -44.63
C GLY A 23 -32.15 -51.00 -44.18
N LEU A 24 -33.42 -51.36 -43.99
CA LEU A 24 -34.47 -50.37 -43.70
C LEU A 24 -34.54 -49.96 -42.22
N ALA A 25 -34.21 -50.86 -41.29
CA ALA A 25 -34.17 -50.55 -39.86
C ALA A 25 -33.01 -49.62 -39.50
N ARG A 26 -31.89 -49.70 -40.24
CA ARG A 26 -30.72 -48.85 -40.05
C ARG A 26 -30.93 -47.43 -40.59
N ILE A 27 -31.59 -47.30 -41.75
CA ILE A 27 -31.91 -45.99 -42.35
C ILE A 27 -32.94 -45.22 -41.52
N VAL A 28 -33.91 -45.90 -40.89
CA VAL A 28 -34.90 -45.24 -40.02
C VAL A 28 -34.30 -44.86 -38.66
N GLY A 29 -33.30 -45.61 -38.16
CA GLY A 29 -32.54 -45.25 -36.97
C GLY A 29 -31.69 -43.98 -37.14
N ASP A 30 -31.05 -43.83 -38.29
CA ASP A 30 -30.16 -42.69 -38.57
C ASP A 30 -30.91 -41.36 -38.85
N ILE A 31 -32.21 -41.41 -39.17
CA ILE A 31 -33.03 -40.21 -39.42
C ILE A 31 -33.61 -39.61 -38.11
N PHE A 32 -33.72 -40.39 -37.04
CA PHE A 32 -34.33 -39.95 -35.77
C PHE A 32 -33.36 -39.75 -34.60
N SER A 33 -32.05 -39.91 -34.82
CA SER A 33 -31.02 -39.60 -33.81
C SER A 33 -30.41 -38.20 -34.02
N THR A 34 -31.24 -37.15 -33.96
CA THR A 34 -30.84 -35.74 -34.09
C THR A 34 -30.42 -35.10 -32.77
N ASP A 35 -29.71 -35.83 -31.89
CA ASP A 35 -29.21 -35.30 -30.61
C ASP A 35 -27.81 -35.80 -30.21
N SER A 36 -27.03 -36.35 -31.14
CA SER A 36 -25.67 -36.87 -30.83
C SER A 36 -24.54 -36.31 -31.71
N ALA A 37 -24.79 -35.27 -32.50
CA ALA A 37 -23.78 -34.62 -33.36
C ALA A 37 -23.05 -33.41 -32.71
N MET A 38 -23.03 -33.30 -31.37
CA MET A 38 -22.32 -32.23 -30.64
C MET A 38 -21.18 -32.70 -29.73
N THR A 39 -20.69 -33.93 -29.90
CA THR A 39 -19.63 -34.49 -29.03
C THR A 39 -18.50 -35.20 -29.79
N GLU A 40 -18.08 -34.64 -30.93
CA GLU A 40 -16.74 -34.89 -31.46
C GLU A 40 -15.95 -33.58 -31.42
N SER A 41 -15.58 -33.19 -30.19
CA SER A 41 -14.50 -32.22 -30.00
C SER A 41 -13.21 -32.82 -30.55
N SER A 42 -12.52 -32.02 -31.34
CA SER A 42 -11.24 -32.30 -32.00
C SER A 42 -10.27 -33.11 -31.13
N LYS A 43 -10.08 -34.39 -31.45
CA LYS A 43 -8.92 -35.15 -30.98
C LYS A 43 -7.68 -34.51 -31.62
N TYR A 44 -6.97 -33.69 -30.85
CA TYR A 44 -5.69 -33.13 -31.25
C TYR A 44 -4.76 -34.24 -31.75
N ASN A 45 -4.01 -33.96 -32.81
CA ASN A 45 -2.90 -34.81 -33.23
C ASN A 45 -1.89 -34.82 -32.06
N ALA A 46 -1.84 -35.92 -31.30
CA ALA A 46 -1.09 -36.05 -30.03
C ALA A 46 0.44 -35.79 -30.15
N ASN A 47 0.94 -35.53 -31.36
CA ASN A 47 2.34 -35.30 -31.67
C ASN A 47 2.66 -33.84 -32.10
N PHE A 48 1.70 -32.90 -32.06
CA PHE A 48 2.00 -31.51 -32.38
C PHE A 48 2.80 -30.83 -31.26
N LYS A 49 4.02 -30.38 -31.57
CA LYS A 49 4.86 -29.60 -30.65
C LYS A 49 4.95 -28.16 -31.14
N PRO A 50 4.29 -27.20 -30.46
CA PRO A 50 4.34 -25.81 -30.87
C PRO A 50 5.76 -25.24 -30.76
N LYS A 51 6.16 -24.48 -31.78
CA LYS A 51 7.45 -23.80 -31.89
C LYS A 51 7.37 -22.31 -31.50
N GLY A 52 6.18 -21.71 -31.59
CA GLY A 52 5.90 -20.33 -31.20
C GLY A 52 4.78 -20.26 -30.16
N MET A 53 3.87 -19.31 -30.37
CA MET A 53 2.69 -19.08 -29.56
C MET A 53 1.51 -19.87 -30.11
N PHE A 54 1.09 -20.89 -29.37
CA PHE A 54 -0.04 -21.73 -29.73
C PHE A 54 -1.36 -21.13 -29.24
N LEU A 55 -2.14 -20.59 -30.18
CA LEU A 55 -3.39 -19.87 -29.86
C LEU A 55 -4.64 -20.75 -29.98
N GLY A 56 -4.53 -21.92 -30.60
CA GLY A 56 -5.63 -22.86 -30.80
C GLY A 56 -5.60 -23.49 -32.18
N SER A 57 -6.77 -23.76 -32.76
CA SER A 57 -6.90 -24.42 -34.06
C SER A 57 -7.80 -23.64 -35.00
N ARG A 58 -7.58 -23.78 -36.31
CA ARG A 58 -8.51 -23.23 -37.29
C ARG A 58 -9.81 -24.05 -37.29
N ARG A 59 -10.95 -23.37 -37.38
CA ARG A 59 -12.28 -24.01 -37.40
C ARG A 59 -12.61 -24.66 -38.75
N ASP A 60 -11.96 -24.21 -39.82
CA ASP A 60 -12.20 -24.68 -41.20
C ASP A 60 -11.52 -26.02 -41.51
N ASN A 61 -10.34 -26.27 -40.93
CA ASN A 61 -9.51 -27.44 -41.26
C ASN A 61 -8.79 -28.08 -40.07
N ALA A 62 -9.10 -27.65 -38.84
CA ALA A 62 -8.51 -28.14 -37.59
C ALA A 62 -6.97 -28.02 -37.49
N LYS A 63 -6.31 -27.27 -38.40
CA LYS A 63 -4.86 -27.06 -38.31
C LYS A 63 -4.51 -26.19 -37.09
N PRO A 64 -3.44 -26.50 -36.36
CA PRO A 64 -3.00 -25.67 -35.24
C PRO A 64 -2.56 -24.29 -35.72
N ILE A 65 -2.88 -23.26 -34.94
CA ILE A 65 -2.46 -21.88 -35.12
C ILE A 65 -1.32 -21.63 -34.14
N ASP A 66 -0.10 -21.71 -34.65
CA ASP A 66 1.15 -21.50 -33.93
C ASP A 66 1.92 -20.36 -34.61
N ILE A 67 1.98 -19.21 -33.96
CA ILE A 67 2.48 -17.97 -34.55
C ILE A 67 3.79 -17.51 -33.87
N PRO A 68 4.74 -16.90 -34.60
CA PRO A 68 5.93 -16.38 -33.98
C PRO A 68 5.60 -15.18 -33.07
N PRO A 69 6.25 -15.03 -31.89
CA PRO A 69 6.03 -13.90 -30.98
C PRO A 69 6.18 -12.52 -31.64
N GLN A 70 7.06 -12.42 -32.64
CA GLN A 70 7.34 -11.19 -33.41
C GLN A 70 6.09 -10.59 -34.08
N VAL A 71 5.04 -11.38 -34.30
CA VAL A 71 3.75 -10.88 -34.81
C VAL A 71 3.17 -9.81 -33.88
N LEU A 72 3.36 -9.95 -32.56
CA LEU A 72 2.89 -8.96 -31.57
C LEU A 72 3.67 -7.64 -31.59
N ALA A 73 4.85 -7.59 -32.21
CA ALA A 73 5.64 -6.36 -32.34
C ALA A 73 4.88 -5.29 -33.14
N ARG A 74 3.93 -5.68 -33.99
CA ARG A 74 3.05 -4.77 -34.73
C ARG A 74 1.69 -4.54 -34.08
N HIS A 75 1.63 -4.81 -32.78
CA HIS A 75 0.48 -4.60 -31.90
C HIS A 75 -0.72 -5.48 -32.24
N ALA A 76 -1.58 -5.70 -31.24
CA ALA A 76 -2.81 -6.43 -31.43
C ALA A 76 -4.04 -5.73 -30.83
N ALA A 77 -5.21 -6.05 -31.37
CA ALA A 77 -6.50 -5.63 -30.86
C ALA A 77 -7.39 -6.85 -30.59
N MET A 78 -8.17 -6.80 -29.51
CA MET A 78 -9.14 -7.84 -29.17
C MET A 78 -10.53 -7.23 -29.00
N LEU A 79 -11.44 -7.59 -29.91
CA LEU A 79 -12.77 -7.02 -30.01
C LEU A 79 -13.79 -8.14 -29.81
N GLY A 80 -14.76 -7.97 -28.92
CA GLY A 80 -15.87 -8.92 -28.82
C GLY A 80 -16.81 -8.57 -27.68
N SER A 81 -18.11 -8.79 -27.89
CA SER A 81 -19.13 -8.54 -26.85
C SER A 81 -18.89 -9.38 -25.60
N THR A 82 -19.55 -9.04 -24.49
CA THR A 82 -19.57 -9.88 -23.30
C THR A 82 -19.94 -11.34 -23.64
N GLY A 83 -19.22 -12.30 -23.05
CA GLY A 83 -19.42 -13.74 -23.31
C GLY A 83 -18.92 -14.26 -24.66
N SER A 84 -18.26 -13.44 -25.48
CA SER A 84 -17.60 -13.91 -26.73
C SER A 84 -16.34 -14.73 -26.48
N GLY A 85 -15.80 -14.73 -25.25
CA GLY A 85 -14.54 -15.37 -24.89
C GLY A 85 -13.32 -14.44 -24.99
N LYS A 86 -13.50 -13.12 -25.12
CA LYS A 86 -12.40 -12.13 -25.18
C LYS A 86 -11.35 -12.34 -24.08
N THR A 87 -11.79 -12.46 -22.83
CA THR A 87 -10.90 -12.67 -21.68
C THR A 87 -10.15 -14.00 -21.77
N VAL A 88 -10.79 -15.06 -22.30
CA VAL A 88 -10.13 -16.35 -22.53
C VAL A 88 -9.03 -16.21 -23.59
N MET A 89 -9.31 -15.54 -24.71
CA MET A 89 -8.31 -15.29 -25.75
C MET A 89 -7.17 -14.39 -25.23
N ALA A 90 -7.48 -13.38 -24.42
CA ALA A 90 -6.50 -12.51 -23.78
C ALA A 90 -5.55 -13.29 -22.88
N LYS A 91 -6.10 -14.12 -21.98
CA LYS A 91 -5.30 -14.97 -21.09
C LYS A 91 -4.46 -15.96 -21.89
N ALA A 92 -5.03 -16.62 -22.90
CA ALA A 92 -4.27 -17.52 -23.76
C ALA A 92 -3.08 -16.82 -24.43
N LEU A 93 -3.28 -15.60 -24.96
CA LEU A 93 -2.19 -14.82 -25.55
C LEU A 93 -1.10 -14.46 -24.52
N ILE A 94 -1.49 -14.02 -23.31
CA ILE A 94 -0.56 -13.66 -22.24
C ILE A 94 0.23 -14.89 -21.77
N GLU A 95 -0.43 -16.04 -21.59
CA GLU A 95 0.22 -17.30 -21.23
C GLU A 95 1.27 -17.70 -22.29
N GLU A 96 0.94 -17.59 -23.58
CA GLU A 96 1.87 -17.89 -24.66
C GLU A 96 3.05 -16.90 -24.73
N ALA A 97 2.79 -15.61 -24.52
CA ALA A 97 3.84 -14.59 -24.45
C ALA A 97 4.80 -14.85 -23.28
N ALA A 98 4.28 -15.29 -22.13
CA ALA A 98 5.08 -15.64 -20.96
C ALA A 98 5.98 -16.87 -21.23
N ILE A 99 5.44 -17.90 -21.90
CA ILE A 99 6.21 -19.08 -22.34
C ILE A 99 7.29 -18.68 -23.36
N ALA A 100 7.02 -17.66 -24.18
CA ALA A 100 7.98 -17.03 -25.08
C ALA A 100 8.99 -16.11 -24.35
N LYS A 101 8.97 -16.07 -23.01
CA LYS A 101 9.84 -15.26 -22.13
C LYS A 101 9.64 -13.75 -22.26
N ILE A 102 8.44 -13.32 -22.63
CA ILE A 102 8.09 -11.90 -22.71
C ILE A 102 7.39 -11.51 -21.41
N PRO A 103 7.98 -10.62 -20.59
CA PRO A 103 7.31 -10.10 -19.40
C PRO A 103 6.10 -9.26 -19.79
N SER A 104 5.11 -9.18 -18.90
CA SER A 104 3.86 -8.47 -19.20
C SER A 104 3.54 -7.41 -18.16
N LEU A 105 3.00 -6.28 -18.63
CA LEU A 105 2.34 -5.23 -17.85
C LEU A 105 0.88 -5.17 -18.30
N ILE A 106 -0.02 -5.57 -17.42
CA ILE A 106 -1.43 -5.78 -17.70
C ILE A 106 -2.25 -4.80 -16.87
N ILE A 107 -3.04 -3.96 -17.52
CA ILE A 107 -4.02 -3.08 -16.86
C ILE A 107 -5.36 -3.80 -16.82
N ASP A 108 -5.81 -4.13 -15.60
CA ASP A 108 -7.00 -4.94 -15.35
C ASP A 108 -8.06 -4.14 -14.54
N PRO A 109 -8.95 -3.40 -15.22
CA PRO A 109 -10.02 -2.65 -14.56
C PRO A 109 -11.16 -3.51 -14.02
N GLN A 110 -11.39 -4.70 -14.60
CA GLN A 110 -12.50 -5.59 -14.22
C GLN A 110 -12.10 -6.65 -13.20
N GLY A 111 -10.80 -6.96 -13.10
CA GLY A 111 -10.25 -7.91 -12.13
C GLY A 111 -10.25 -9.36 -12.60
N ASP A 112 -10.58 -9.62 -13.86
CA ASP A 112 -10.67 -10.96 -14.44
C ASP A 112 -9.29 -11.57 -14.74
N LEU A 113 -8.31 -10.72 -15.07
CA LEU A 113 -6.97 -11.16 -15.45
C LEU A 113 -6.11 -11.53 -14.25
N ALA A 114 -6.44 -11.03 -13.05
CA ALA A 114 -5.81 -11.43 -11.79
C ALA A 114 -5.80 -12.96 -11.56
N ARG A 115 -6.76 -13.70 -12.12
CA ARG A 115 -6.79 -15.17 -12.08
C ARG A 115 -5.65 -15.86 -12.86
N LEU A 116 -4.81 -15.12 -13.60
CA LEU A 116 -3.55 -15.66 -14.14
C LEU A 116 -2.62 -16.20 -13.03
N ALA A 117 -2.79 -15.74 -11.79
CA ALA A 117 -2.06 -16.24 -10.62
C ALA A 117 -2.41 -17.68 -10.22
N LEU A 118 -3.52 -18.22 -10.73
CA LEU A 118 -4.04 -19.54 -10.40
C LEU A 118 -3.88 -20.48 -11.59
N GLY A 119 -3.29 -21.66 -11.36
CA GLY A 119 -3.29 -22.75 -12.33
C GLY A 119 -4.66 -23.44 -12.39
N ILE A 120 -5.04 -23.93 -13.57
CA ILE A 120 -6.22 -24.81 -13.71
C ILE A 120 -5.91 -26.21 -13.16
N ASP A 121 -6.94 -26.95 -12.72
CA ASP A 121 -6.79 -28.37 -12.36
C ASP A 121 -6.38 -29.21 -13.57
N GLU A 122 -5.42 -30.12 -13.40
CA GLU A 122 -4.87 -30.93 -14.48
C GLU A 122 -5.91 -31.88 -15.11
N LYS A 123 -6.87 -32.37 -14.32
CA LYS A 123 -7.94 -33.26 -14.82
C LYS A 123 -8.89 -32.48 -15.71
N ASP A 124 -9.29 -31.28 -15.27
CA ASP A 124 -10.16 -30.40 -16.02
C ASP A 124 -9.50 -29.94 -17.32
N LEU A 125 -8.20 -29.61 -17.26
CA LEU A 125 -7.42 -29.27 -18.44
C LEU A 125 -7.37 -30.43 -19.44
N THR A 126 -7.11 -31.65 -18.97
CA THR A 126 -7.03 -32.85 -19.82
C THR A 126 -8.40 -33.16 -20.44
N ALA A 127 -9.49 -33.01 -19.68
CA ALA A 127 -10.85 -33.21 -20.17
C ALA A 127 -11.20 -32.24 -21.33
N GLN A 128 -10.64 -31.02 -21.31
CA GLN A 128 -10.80 -30.01 -22.35
C GLN A 128 -9.76 -30.12 -23.48
N GLY A 129 -8.92 -31.17 -23.47
CA GLY A 129 -7.89 -31.41 -24.49
C GLY A 129 -6.68 -30.47 -24.40
N GLY A 130 -6.42 -29.87 -23.24
CA GLY A 130 -5.26 -29.01 -23.00
C GLY A 130 -3.97 -29.77 -22.67
N ASP A 131 -2.84 -29.07 -22.79
CA ASP A 131 -1.50 -29.62 -22.57
C ASP A 131 -1.00 -29.37 -21.13
N VAL A 132 -1.05 -30.41 -20.31
CA VAL A 132 -0.58 -30.37 -18.90
C VAL A 132 0.91 -30.08 -18.80
N SER A 133 1.74 -30.56 -19.74
CA SER A 133 3.18 -30.31 -19.72
C SER A 133 3.49 -28.83 -19.94
N ARG A 134 2.75 -28.17 -20.83
CA ARG A 134 2.88 -26.73 -21.06
C ARG A 134 2.32 -25.91 -19.90
N ALA A 135 1.21 -26.33 -19.30
CA ALA A 135 0.66 -25.67 -18.12
C ALA A 135 1.65 -25.67 -16.94
N ARG A 136 2.28 -26.82 -16.65
CA ARG A 136 3.34 -26.89 -15.63
C ARG A 136 4.53 -26.00 -15.97
N LYS A 137 4.96 -26.00 -17.24
CA LYS A 137 6.05 -25.13 -17.70
C LYS A 137 5.72 -23.65 -17.50
N LEU A 138 4.51 -23.22 -17.82
CA LEU A 138 4.06 -21.85 -17.59
C LEU A 138 4.16 -21.48 -16.10
N LEU A 139 3.57 -22.29 -15.22
CA LEU A 139 3.52 -22.01 -13.78
C LEU A 139 4.90 -21.99 -13.14
N ASP A 140 5.82 -22.83 -13.60
CA ASP A 140 7.21 -22.86 -13.13
C ASP A 140 7.99 -21.63 -13.60
N MET A 141 7.83 -21.25 -14.87
CA MET A 141 8.53 -20.11 -15.47
C MET A 141 8.00 -18.76 -15.01
N CYS A 142 6.74 -18.65 -14.64
CA CYS A 142 6.12 -17.35 -14.36
C CYS A 142 6.14 -17.00 -12.87
N GLU A 143 6.26 -15.71 -12.60
CA GLU A 143 5.89 -15.12 -11.33
C GLU A 143 4.80 -14.08 -11.57
N VAL A 144 3.63 -14.31 -10.97
CA VAL A 144 2.50 -13.40 -11.13
C VAL A 144 2.51 -12.40 -9.99
N ARG A 145 2.41 -11.11 -10.34
CA ARG A 145 2.48 -9.99 -9.41
C ARG A 145 1.22 -9.16 -9.53
N ILE A 146 0.39 -9.17 -8.50
CA ILE A 146 -0.84 -8.39 -8.47
C ILE A 146 -0.56 -7.07 -7.75
N TRP A 147 -0.44 -6.00 -8.52
CA TRP A 147 -0.23 -4.65 -8.04
C TRP A 147 -1.58 -3.98 -7.75
N THR A 148 -1.75 -3.51 -6.52
CA THR A 148 -3.00 -2.91 -6.04
C THR A 148 -2.76 -1.45 -5.62
N PRO A 149 -3.11 -0.47 -6.45
CA PRO A 149 -3.12 0.93 -6.04
C PRO A 149 -4.07 1.15 -4.86
N LEU A 150 -3.76 2.08 -3.96
CA LEU A 150 -4.58 2.43 -2.78
C LEU A 150 -4.85 1.31 -1.76
N ARG A 151 -4.27 0.10 -1.91
CA ARG A 151 -4.50 -1.05 -1.02
C ARG A 151 -3.21 -1.81 -0.78
N SER A 152 -3.08 -2.41 0.40
CA SER A 152 -1.89 -3.19 0.81
C SER A 152 -2.09 -4.70 0.73
N LYS A 153 -3.31 -5.17 0.43
CA LYS A 153 -3.61 -6.61 0.30
C LYS A 153 -2.87 -7.23 -0.89
N GLY A 154 -2.74 -6.50 -1.99
CA GLY A 154 -1.85 -6.85 -3.09
C GLY A 154 -0.39 -6.42 -2.86
N LEU A 155 0.34 -6.17 -3.95
CA LEU A 155 1.56 -5.37 -3.93
C LEU A 155 1.17 -3.89 -4.01
N PRO A 156 1.39 -3.08 -2.97
CA PRO A 156 1.00 -1.67 -3.01
C PRO A 156 1.83 -0.94 -4.08
N LEU A 157 1.13 -0.24 -4.97
CA LEU A 157 1.69 0.52 -6.07
C LEU A 157 1.25 1.99 -5.93
N CYS A 158 2.20 2.92 -5.98
CA CYS A 158 1.94 4.34 -5.83
C CYS A 158 2.59 5.16 -6.95
N ILE A 159 2.11 6.38 -7.12
CA ILE A 159 2.65 7.37 -8.05
C ILE A 159 3.65 8.23 -7.28
N ASP A 160 4.82 8.48 -7.82
CA ASP A 160 5.74 9.48 -7.26
C ASP A 160 5.71 10.75 -8.12
N PRO A 161 4.96 11.79 -7.71
CA PRO A 161 4.79 13.00 -8.50
C PRO A 161 5.99 13.96 -8.35
N PHE A 162 6.93 13.65 -7.45
CA PHE A 162 8.10 14.47 -7.16
C PHE A 162 9.36 13.95 -7.88
N ARG A 163 9.19 13.19 -8.96
CA ARG A 163 10.32 12.64 -9.72
C ARG A 163 11.01 13.78 -10.47
N ALA A 164 12.21 14.12 -10.04
CA ALA A 164 12.99 15.14 -10.70
C ALA A 164 13.52 14.64 -12.05
N PRO A 165 13.64 15.53 -13.06
CA PRO A 165 14.23 15.18 -14.34
C PRO A 165 15.69 14.69 -14.18
N PRO A 166 16.16 13.76 -15.03
CA PRO A 166 17.54 13.31 -15.06
C PRO A 166 18.54 14.46 -15.24
N ALA A 167 19.74 14.31 -14.67
CA ALA A 167 20.77 15.34 -14.64
C ALA A 167 21.54 15.52 -15.97
N ASP A 168 21.38 14.55 -16.86
CA ASP A 168 22.02 14.41 -18.16
C ASP A 168 21.19 14.97 -19.33
N LEU A 169 19.95 15.41 -19.07
CA LEU A 169 19.13 16.08 -20.08
C LEU A 169 19.79 17.36 -20.60
N ASP A 170 19.51 17.66 -21.86
CA ASP A 170 19.84 18.97 -22.42
C ASP A 170 18.98 20.08 -21.76
N PRO A 171 19.36 21.37 -21.88
CA PRO A 171 18.61 22.46 -21.26
C PRO A 171 17.14 22.55 -21.70
N GLU A 172 16.83 22.32 -22.97
CA GLU A 172 15.46 22.42 -23.52
C GLU A 172 14.59 21.25 -23.04
N GLU A 173 15.15 20.05 -23.02
CA GLU A 173 14.53 18.84 -22.47
C GLU A 173 14.27 19.00 -20.96
N ALA A 174 15.24 19.55 -20.21
CA ALA A 174 15.08 19.81 -18.79
C ALA A 174 13.96 20.83 -18.51
N ILE A 175 13.87 21.91 -19.29
CA ILE A 175 12.77 22.90 -19.19
C ILE A 175 11.43 22.21 -19.44
N THR A 176 11.34 21.42 -20.51
CA THR A 176 10.12 20.70 -20.88
C THR A 176 9.69 19.74 -19.79
N ALA A 177 10.63 18.97 -19.23
CA ALA A 177 10.36 18.03 -18.15
C ALA A 177 9.85 18.75 -16.89
N TRP A 178 10.47 19.85 -16.48
CA TRP A 178 10.01 20.64 -15.33
C TRP A 178 8.64 21.30 -15.58
N ASP A 179 8.36 21.78 -16.81
CA ASP A 179 7.04 22.33 -17.18
C ASP A 179 5.95 21.24 -17.09
N MET A 180 6.26 20.02 -17.49
CA MET A 180 5.36 18.87 -17.36
C MET A 180 5.09 18.50 -15.90
N VAL A 181 6.10 18.57 -15.02
CA VAL A 181 5.90 18.35 -13.57
C VAL A 181 4.99 19.44 -12.98
N ALA A 182 5.26 20.70 -13.30
CA ALA A 182 4.43 21.83 -12.84
C ALA A 182 2.98 21.75 -13.36
N ALA A 183 2.79 21.37 -14.63
CA ALA A 183 1.47 21.12 -15.20
C ALA A 183 0.75 19.97 -14.46
N GLY A 184 1.49 18.90 -14.11
CA GLY A 184 0.98 17.79 -13.32
C GLY A 184 0.43 18.23 -11.97
N PHE A 185 1.21 18.99 -11.17
CA PHE A 185 0.75 19.52 -9.88
C PHE A 185 -0.41 20.52 -10.02
N THR A 186 -0.44 21.31 -11.09
CA THR A 186 -1.54 22.23 -11.40
C THR A 186 -2.86 21.47 -11.61
N SER A 187 -2.83 20.46 -12.48
CA SER A 187 -3.97 19.59 -12.75
C SER A 187 -4.40 18.79 -11.51
N LEU A 188 -3.44 18.28 -10.75
CA LEU A 188 -3.68 17.52 -9.52
C LEU A 188 -4.33 18.40 -8.44
N ALA A 189 -3.98 19.68 -8.35
CA ALA A 189 -4.68 20.65 -7.50
C ALA A 189 -6.06 21.06 -8.06
N GLY A 190 -6.53 20.45 -9.15
CA GLY A 190 -7.84 20.70 -9.74
C GLY A 190 -7.92 22.01 -10.53
N PHE A 191 -6.78 22.54 -10.97
CA PHE A 191 -6.73 23.69 -11.87
C PHE A 191 -6.47 23.23 -13.30
N ASP A 192 -7.31 23.69 -14.21
CA ASP A 192 -7.20 23.42 -15.63
C ASP A 192 -6.12 24.32 -16.25
N VAL A 193 -5.05 23.70 -16.77
CA VAL A 193 -3.86 24.38 -17.33
C VAL A 193 -4.23 25.28 -18.52
N GLU A 194 -5.33 25.01 -19.21
CA GLU A 194 -5.77 25.82 -20.36
C GLU A 194 -6.58 27.07 -19.96
N LYS A 195 -7.11 27.08 -18.73
CA LYS A 195 -7.93 28.17 -18.19
C LYS A 195 -7.09 29.25 -17.52
N ALA A 196 -7.69 30.43 -17.33
CA ALA A 196 -7.03 31.62 -16.79
C ALA A 196 -6.27 31.35 -15.47
N GLN A 197 -6.87 30.62 -14.52
CA GLN A 197 -6.21 30.30 -13.25
C GLN A 197 -5.03 29.32 -13.43
N GLY A 198 -5.18 28.26 -14.22
CA GLY A 198 -4.09 27.30 -14.46
C GLY A 198 -2.92 27.90 -15.23
N LYS A 199 -3.19 28.84 -16.15
CA LYS A 199 -2.15 29.60 -16.87
C LYS A 199 -1.26 30.47 -15.97
N VAL A 200 -1.74 30.85 -14.78
CA VAL A 200 -0.95 31.60 -13.79
C VAL A 200 -0.32 30.66 -12.76
N ILE A 201 -1.05 29.62 -12.33
CA ILE A 201 -0.58 28.66 -11.32
C ILE A 201 0.56 27.78 -11.85
N LYS A 202 0.50 27.33 -13.11
CA LYS A 202 1.55 26.47 -13.68
C LYS A 202 2.93 27.14 -13.68
N PRO A 203 3.11 28.37 -14.24
CA PRO A 203 4.40 29.06 -14.18
C PRO A 203 4.88 29.33 -12.76
N PHE A 204 3.97 29.62 -11.83
CA PHE A 204 4.30 29.81 -10.42
C PHE A 204 4.85 28.52 -9.76
N LEU A 205 4.18 27.38 -9.98
CA LEU A 205 4.67 26.09 -9.49
C LEU A 205 5.98 25.67 -10.15
N TYR A 206 6.15 25.95 -11.45
CA TYR A 206 7.40 25.72 -12.16
C TYR A 206 8.57 26.42 -11.47
N GLU A 207 8.45 27.70 -11.14
CA GLU A 207 9.53 28.43 -10.47
C GLU A 207 9.79 27.93 -9.05
N ILE A 208 8.75 27.64 -8.27
CA ILE A 208 8.93 27.06 -6.93
C ILE A 208 9.68 25.73 -7.01
N LEU A 209 9.31 24.86 -7.95
CA LEU A 209 9.93 23.56 -8.10
C LEU A 209 11.39 23.67 -8.58
N VAL A 210 11.64 24.50 -9.60
CA VAL A 210 12.99 24.66 -10.17
C VAL A 210 13.93 25.39 -9.21
N GLU A 211 13.55 26.57 -8.72
CA GLU A 211 14.39 27.35 -7.80
C GLU A 211 14.49 26.69 -6.43
N GLY A 212 13.40 26.08 -5.95
CA GLY A 212 13.42 25.32 -4.70
C GLY A 212 14.37 24.14 -4.77
N THR A 213 14.32 23.35 -5.86
CA THR A 213 15.24 22.22 -6.07
C THR A 213 16.70 22.68 -6.21
N LYS A 214 16.94 23.79 -6.91
CA LYS A 214 18.29 24.35 -7.12
C LYS A 214 18.92 24.84 -5.81
N LEU A 215 18.13 25.51 -4.96
CA LEU A 215 18.57 26.06 -3.68
C LEU A 215 18.44 25.07 -2.51
N GLY A 216 17.96 23.85 -2.77
CA GLY A 216 17.82 22.80 -1.77
C GLY A 216 16.68 23.03 -0.78
N VAL A 217 15.68 23.84 -1.15
CA VAL A 217 14.41 23.95 -0.41
C VAL A 217 13.68 22.62 -0.52
N ASP A 218 13.12 22.15 0.60
CA ASP A 218 12.36 20.90 0.60
C ASP A 218 11.03 21.05 -0.15
N VAL A 219 10.98 20.46 -1.34
CA VAL A 219 9.77 20.32 -2.17
C VAL A 219 9.51 18.84 -2.50
N GLY A 220 10.05 17.91 -1.71
CA GLY A 220 10.03 16.47 -1.99
C GLY A 220 8.72 15.76 -1.63
N ASP A 221 7.80 16.44 -0.93
CA ASP A 221 6.50 15.91 -0.59
C ASP A 221 5.40 16.98 -0.66
N PHE A 222 4.13 16.55 -0.63
CA PHE A 222 2.98 17.45 -0.75
C PHE A 222 2.83 18.44 0.41
N ARG A 223 3.29 18.09 1.61
CA ARG A 223 3.21 18.96 2.79
C ARG A 223 4.28 20.04 2.71
N SER A 224 5.52 19.67 2.38
CA SER A 224 6.64 20.60 2.19
C SER A 224 6.37 21.52 1.00
N LEU A 225 5.94 20.98 -0.15
CA LEU A 225 5.53 21.80 -1.29
C LEU A 225 4.37 22.75 -0.93
N ALA A 226 3.35 22.28 -0.21
CA ALA A 226 2.26 23.15 0.24
C ALA A 226 2.73 24.26 1.18
N LYS A 227 3.72 24.01 2.03
CA LYS A 227 4.31 25.00 2.94
C LYS A 227 5.05 26.07 2.15
N VAL A 228 5.89 25.67 1.19
CA VAL A 228 6.62 26.58 0.29
C VAL A 228 5.66 27.39 -0.58
N VAL A 229 4.62 26.77 -1.13
CA VAL A 229 3.58 27.49 -1.90
C VAL A 229 2.84 28.53 -1.06
N ARG A 230 2.59 28.22 0.22
CA ARG A 230 1.88 29.13 1.13
C ARG A 230 2.73 30.35 1.49
N GLU A 231 3.98 30.11 1.89
CA GLU A 231 4.89 31.15 2.39
C GLU A 231 6.28 31.03 1.73
N PRO A 232 6.39 31.30 0.41
CA PRO A 232 7.62 31.04 -0.34
C PRO A 232 8.79 31.87 0.20
N HIS A 233 8.56 33.15 0.50
CA HIS A 233 9.63 34.02 1.01
C HIS A 233 10.21 33.48 2.33
N HIS A 234 9.33 33.08 3.25
CA HIS A 234 9.75 32.56 4.54
C HIS A 234 10.54 31.26 4.40
N GLU A 235 10.09 30.32 3.58
CA GLU A 235 10.77 29.03 3.41
C GLU A 235 12.11 29.16 2.67
N PHE A 236 12.21 30.01 1.64
CA PHE A 236 13.48 30.25 0.95
C PHE A 236 14.49 30.96 1.86
N ILE A 237 14.08 32.01 2.59
CA ILE A 237 14.97 32.71 3.54
C ILE A 237 15.44 31.74 4.62
N ARG A 238 14.54 30.92 5.17
CA ARG A 238 14.86 29.94 6.21
C ARG A 238 15.87 28.90 5.74
N GLN A 239 15.80 28.49 4.48
CA GLN A 239 16.73 27.52 3.90
C GLN A 239 18.10 28.14 3.57
N LEU A 240 18.12 29.38 3.08
CA LEU A 240 19.35 30.08 2.69
C LEU A 240 20.11 30.67 3.89
N TYR A 241 19.39 31.09 4.93
CA TYR A 241 19.95 31.70 6.14
C TYR A 241 19.46 30.98 7.42
N PRO A 242 19.75 29.67 7.58
CA PRO A 242 19.29 28.90 8.74
C PRO A 242 19.79 29.47 10.07
N GLN A 243 20.96 30.11 10.08
CA GLN A 243 21.57 30.77 11.24
C GLN A 243 20.69 31.86 11.85
N CYS A 244 19.85 32.55 11.06
CA CYS A 244 18.95 33.58 11.57
C CYS A 244 17.77 33.00 12.39
N PHE A 245 17.57 31.68 12.35
CA PHE A 245 16.43 30.99 12.97
C PHE A 245 16.83 30.00 14.08
N VAL A 246 18.10 30.02 14.53
CA VAL A 246 18.58 29.20 15.65
C VAL A 246 18.32 29.95 16.97
N GLU A 247 17.83 29.25 18.00
CA GLU A 247 17.68 29.78 19.36
C GLU A 247 19.05 29.77 20.07
N GLU A 248 19.91 30.75 19.76
CA GLU A 248 21.04 31.11 20.63
C GLU A 248 20.62 32.16 21.67
N ASP A 249 21.36 32.26 22.77
CA ASP A 249 21.22 33.30 23.78
C ASP A 249 21.21 34.70 23.11
N GLU A 250 20.44 35.65 23.67
CA GLU A 250 19.97 36.90 23.03
C GLU A 250 21.05 37.79 22.36
N ASP A 251 22.34 37.53 22.58
CA ASP A 251 23.47 38.33 22.09
C ASP A 251 24.04 37.90 20.71
N GLY A 252 23.42 36.93 20.01
CA GLY A 252 23.93 36.37 18.74
C GLY A 252 22.99 36.34 17.53
N LYS A 253 21.73 36.80 17.65
CA LYS A 253 20.76 36.69 16.55
C LYS A 253 21.11 37.62 15.40
N MET A 254 21.53 37.04 14.27
CA MET A 254 21.69 37.76 13.01
C MET A 254 20.33 38.22 12.48
N ASP A 255 20.26 39.46 12.00
CA ASP A 255 19.05 40.01 11.38
C ASP A 255 18.64 39.16 10.17
N VAL A 256 17.33 38.93 10.04
CA VAL A 256 16.77 38.20 8.90
C VAL A 256 16.78 39.15 7.69
N PRO A 257 17.41 38.76 6.56
CA PRO A 257 17.43 39.60 5.37
C PRO A 257 16.01 39.80 4.82
N THR A 258 15.79 40.94 4.18
CA THR A 258 14.54 41.23 3.50
C THR A 258 14.41 40.37 2.23
N TRP A 259 13.18 40.13 1.78
CA TRP A 259 12.97 39.36 0.55
C TRP A 259 13.60 40.04 -0.68
N GLU A 260 13.61 41.37 -0.72
CA GLU A 260 14.24 42.14 -1.80
C GLU A 260 15.76 41.86 -1.89
N GLU A 261 16.45 41.82 -0.75
CA GLU A 261 17.88 41.47 -0.70
C GLU A 261 18.13 40.05 -1.20
N VAL A 262 17.31 39.09 -0.77
CA VAL A 262 17.44 37.69 -1.20
C VAL A 262 17.13 37.52 -2.69
N MET A 263 16.14 38.24 -3.23
CA MET A 263 15.86 38.24 -4.67
C MET A 263 17.04 38.77 -5.48
N MET A 264 17.67 39.86 -5.02
CA MET A 264 18.83 40.45 -5.68
C MET A 264 20.05 39.53 -5.62
N GLU A 265 20.32 38.91 -4.47
CA GLU A 265 21.49 38.04 -4.27
C GLU A 265 21.38 36.74 -5.07
N PHE A 266 20.21 36.09 -5.06
CA PHE A 266 20.02 34.78 -5.70
C PHE A 266 19.35 34.86 -7.09
N GLY A 267 18.94 36.06 -7.51
CA GLY A 267 18.28 36.29 -8.80
C GLY A 267 16.93 35.59 -8.92
N LEU A 268 16.13 35.62 -7.86
CA LEU A 268 14.81 34.98 -7.72
C LEU A 268 13.69 35.90 -8.22
N ALA A 269 12.53 35.29 -8.55
CA ALA A 269 11.32 36.02 -8.94
C ALA A 269 10.52 36.50 -7.71
N ASP A 270 9.74 37.57 -7.90
CA ASP A 270 8.74 37.97 -6.90
C ASP A 270 7.53 37.01 -6.96
N PHE A 271 7.47 36.11 -5.98
CA PHE A 271 6.41 35.13 -5.88
C PHE A 271 5.06 35.74 -5.48
N GLU A 272 5.04 36.87 -4.77
CA GLU A 272 3.79 37.53 -4.34
C GLU A 272 3.14 38.35 -5.45
N GLU A 273 3.94 38.99 -6.30
CA GLU A 273 3.44 39.65 -7.50
C GLU A 273 2.79 38.65 -8.46
N ARG A 274 3.35 37.44 -8.57
CA ARG A 274 2.86 36.40 -9.49
C ARG A 274 1.59 35.71 -9.05
N LEU A 275 1.44 35.42 -7.75
CA LEU A 275 0.27 34.72 -7.24
C LEU A 275 -0.25 35.33 -5.93
N PRO A 276 -1.48 35.88 -5.90
CA PRO A 276 -2.06 36.47 -4.70
C PRO A 276 -2.10 35.48 -3.53
N LYS A 277 -1.94 35.99 -2.30
CA LYS A 277 -1.94 35.19 -1.07
C LYS A 277 -3.18 34.31 -0.90
N SER A 278 -4.36 34.78 -1.33
CA SER A 278 -5.59 34.00 -1.31
C SER A 278 -5.52 32.76 -2.20
N THR A 279 -5.02 32.90 -3.43
CA THR A 279 -4.85 31.80 -4.39
C THR A 279 -3.74 30.85 -3.96
N ARG A 280 -2.63 31.37 -3.41
CA ARG A 280 -1.58 30.55 -2.78
C ARG A 280 -2.12 29.70 -1.64
N ASN A 281 -2.95 30.27 -0.76
CA ASN A 281 -3.58 29.54 0.33
C ASN A 281 -4.53 28.45 -0.17
N ASP A 282 -5.33 28.70 -1.20
CA ASP A 282 -6.19 27.69 -1.81
C ASP A 282 -5.34 26.57 -2.44
N LEU A 283 -4.34 26.92 -3.25
CA LEU A 283 -3.43 25.97 -3.88
C LEU A 283 -2.70 25.11 -2.84
N ALA A 284 -2.10 25.72 -1.81
CA ALA A 284 -1.44 25.03 -0.71
C ALA A 284 -2.40 24.09 0.04
N ARG A 285 -3.64 24.51 0.28
CA ARG A 285 -4.65 23.66 0.92
C ARG A 285 -4.95 22.44 0.05
N ARG A 286 -5.16 22.61 -1.25
CA ARG A 286 -5.43 21.51 -2.19
C ARG A 286 -4.25 20.55 -2.29
N LEU A 287 -3.02 21.06 -2.42
CA LEU A 287 -1.81 20.24 -2.42
C LEU A 287 -1.65 19.47 -1.10
N SER A 288 -1.86 20.13 0.04
CA SER A 288 -1.76 19.46 1.35
C SER A 288 -2.79 18.36 1.55
N ALA A 289 -3.94 18.41 0.88
CA ALA A 289 -4.96 17.36 0.97
C ALA A 289 -4.45 16.00 0.47
N PHE A 290 -3.47 15.99 -0.44
CA PHE A 290 -2.83 14.77 -0.93
C PHE A 290 -1.88 14.12 0.07
N SER A 291 -1.46 14.85 1.10
CA SER A 291 -0.69 14.30 2.23
C SER A 291 -1.57 13.65 3.30
N SER A 292 -2.89 13.57 3.08
CA SER A 292 -3.86 13.07 4.06
C SER A 292 -4.98 12.24 3.41
N GLY A 293 -5.64 11.39 4.21
CA GLY A 293 -6.79 10.61 3.75
C GLY A 293 -6.44 9.55 2.69
N VAL A 294 -7.42 9.19 1.86
CA VAL A 294 -7.27 8.14 0.82
C VAL A 294 -6.25 8.55 -0.25
N ASN A 295 -6.16 9.85 -0.57
CA ASN A 295 -5.23 10.38 -1.56
C ASN A 295 -3.77 10.10 -1.21
N GLN A 296 -3.41 10.10 0.08
CA GLN A 296 -2.06 9.76 0.53
C GLN A 296 -1.66 8.34 0.08
N LEU A 297 -2.62 7.41 0.02
CA LEU A 297 -2.34 6.04 -0.41
C LEU A 297 -1.99 5.96 -1.90
N LEU A 298 -2.36 6.94 -2.71
CA LEU A 298 -2.01 7.00 -4.13
C LEU A 298 -0.53 7.38 -4.32
N PHE A 299 0.05 8.15 -3.40
CA PHE A 299 1.34 8.79 -3.58
C PHE A 299 2.44 8.31 -2.63
N SER A 300 2.07 7.80 -1.46
CA SER A 300 3.04 7.48 -0.39
C SER A 300 3.00 6.02 0.06
N ASN A 301 2.00 5.25 -0.37
CA ASN A 301 1.84 3.87 0.08
C ASN A 301 2.19 2.88 -1.02
N GLY A 302 3.44 2.43 -1.03
CA GLY A 302 3.86 1.30 -1.87
C GLY A 302 5.14 1.54 -2.65
N VAL A 303 5.31 0.70 -3.67
CA VAL A 303 6.38 0.83 -4.64
C VAL A 303 5.99 1.92 -5.64
N PRO A 304 6.85 2.93 -5.90
CA PRO A 304 6.62 3.87 -6.98
C PRO A 304 6.53 3.15 -8.33
N ILE A 305 5.69 3.65 -9.24
CA ILE A 305 5.65 3.14 -10.63
C ILE A 305 7.05 3.20 -11.23
N ASP A 306 7.56 2.05 -11.64
CA ASP A 306 8.90 1.89 -12.19
C ASP A 306 8.90 0.70 -13.14
N ILE A 307 9.08 0.96 -14.43
CA ILE A 307 8.95 -0.07 -15.47
C ILE A 307 10.08 -1.09 -15.40
N ASP A 308 11.29 -0.68 -14.97
CA ASP A 308 12.39 -1.61 -14.71
C ASP A 308 11.99 -2.65 -13.67
N SER A 309 11.26 -2.24 -12.63
CA SER A 309 10.74 -3.15 -11.62
C SER A 309 9.71 -4.13 -12.19
N PHE A 310 8.98 -3.78 -13.26
CA PHE A 310 8.05 -4.69 -13.93
C PHE A 310 8.75 -5.69 -14.87
N VAL A 311 9.94 -5.36 -15.39
CA VAL A 311 10.69 -6.24 -16.31
C VAL A 311 11.69 -7.13 -15.56
N GLU A 312 12.27 -6.63 -14.47
CA GLU A 312 13.18 -7.41 -13.63
C GLU A 312 12.44 -8.47 -12.82
N PRO A 313 12.87 -9.74 -12.85
CA PRO A 313 12.27 -10.79 -12.04
C PRO A 313 12.61 -10.65 -10.55
N ALA A 314 11.68 -11.06 -9.69
CA ALA A 314 11.84 -11.06 -8.24
C ALA A 314 12.57 -12.33 -7.82
N ILE A 315 12.18 -13.44 -8.45
CA ILE A 315 12.81 -14.75 -8.35
C ILE A 315 13.69 -14.92 -9.59
N PRO A 316 15.03 -15.02 -9.46
CA PRO A 316 15.93 -15.15 -10.60
C PRO A 316 15.52 -16.29 -11.56
N GLY A 317 15.45 -15.98 -12.85
CA GLY A 317 15.09 -16.93 -13.90
C GLY A 317 13.60 -17.04 -14.21
N LYS A 318 12.73 -16.42 -13.40
CA LYS A 318 11.29 -16.33 -13.70
C LYS A 318 10.95 -15.18 -14.65
N ILE A 319 9.76 -15.23 -15.23
CA ILE A 319 9.19 -14.22 -16.12
C ILE A 319 8.07 -13.47 -15.37
N PRO A 320 8.22 -12.14 -15.17
CA PRO A 320 7.23 -11.38 -14.44
C PRO A 320 5.95 -11.11 -15.25
N LEU A 321 4.81 -11.46 -14.67
CA LEU A 321 3.47 -11.10 -15.14
C LEU A 321 2.86 -10.09 -14.17
N ASN A 322 2.95 -8.82 -14.51
CA ASN A 322 2.50 -7.71 -13.67
C ASN A 322 1.06 -7.37 -14.01
N ILE A 323 0.17 -7.55 -13.04
CA ILE A 323 -1.27 -7.27 -13.17
C ILE A 323 -1.56 -6.07 -12.28
N VAL A 324 -1.86 -4.94 -12.91
CA VAL A 324 -2.30 -3.72 -12.25
C VAL A 324 -3.81 -3.80 -12.07
N TYR A 325 -4.22 -4.13 -10.85
CA TYR A 325 -5.60 -4.38 -10.48
C TYR A 325 -6.29 -3.06 -10.08
N LEU A 326 -7.01 -2.44 -11.00
CA LEU A 326 -7.59 -1.09 -10.79
C LEU A 326 -8.94 -1.10 -10.07
N ASN A 327 -9.51 -2.27 -9.80
CA ASN A 327 -10.78 -2.39 -9.08
C ASN A 327 -10.66 -1.92 -7.60
N THR A 328 -9.44 -1.71 -7.10
CA THR A 328 -9.20 -1.09 -5.78
C THR A 328 -9.49 0.41 -5.73
N ILE A 329 -9.42 1.09 -6.88
CA ILE A 329 -9.73 2.52 -7.00
C ILE A 329 -11.23 2.64 -7.28
N GLN A 330 -11.93 3.47 -6.53
CA GLN A 330 -13.38 3.68 -6.73
C GLN A 330 -13.67 4.90 -7.61
N ASP A 331 -12.88 5.97 -7.46
CA ASP A 331 -13.05 7.20 -8.21
C ASP A 331 -12.48 7.07 -9.63
N GLU A 332 -13.30 7.41 -10.63
CA GLU A 332 -12.93 7.31 -12.03
C GLU A 332 -11.84 8.33 -12.40
N ALA A 333 -11.85 9.53 -11.83
CA ALA A 333 -10.81 10.52 -12.10
C ALA A 333 -9.44 10.06 -11.58
N GLN A 334 -9.39 9.47 -10.38
CA GLN A 334 -8.18 8.81 -9.86
C GLN A 334 -7.71 7.65 -10.73
N LYS A 335 -8.61 6.79 -11.25
CA LYS A 335 -8.24 5.72 -12.19
C LYS A 335 -7.59 6.28 -13.45
N GLN A 336 -8.21 7.29 -14.05
CA GLN A 336 -7.73 7.92 -15.27
C GLN A 336 -6.35 8.56 -15.05
N TYR A 337 -6.16 9.26 -13.93
CA TYR A 337 -4.88 9.84 -13.55
C TYR A 337 -3.81 8.76 -13.31
N PHE A 338 -4.16 7.68 -12.61
CA PHE A 338 -3.23 6.57 -12.38
C PHE A 338 -2.78 5.91 -13.69
N VAL A 339 -3.72 5.63 -14.60
CA VAL A 339 -3.40 5.06 -15.92
C VAL A 339 -2.58 6.02 -16.77
N GLN A 340 -2.84 7.33 -16.69
CA GLN A 340 -2.04 8.36 -17.35
C GLN A 340 -0.58 8.31 -16.88
N GLU A 341 -0.33 8.32 -15.58
CA GLU A 341 1.03 8.31 -15.03
C GLU A 341 1.75 6.98 -15.30
N LEU A 342 1.04 5.85 -15.21
CA LEU A 342 1.58 4.55 -15.63
C LEU A 342 1.96 4.54 -17.11
N SER A 343 1.12 5.12 -17.97
CA SER A 343 1.39 5.22 -19.41
C SER A 343 2.57 6.16 -19.70
N ARG A 344 2.69 7.26 -18.95
CA ARG A 344 3.83 8.18 -19.06
C ARG A 344 5.14 7.48 -18.73
N GLU A 345 5.20 6.78 -17.60
CA GLU A 345 6.39 6.03 -17.20
C GLU A 345 6.75 4.93 -18.19
N LEU A 346 5.75 4.25 -18.77
CA LEU A 346 5.98 3.30 -19.86
C LEU A 346 6.55 3.98 -21.11
N TYR A 347 6.03 5.15 -21.46
CA TYR A 347 6.49 5.92 -22.61
C TYR A 347 7.95 6.39 -22.43
N ASP A 348 8.28 6.95 -21.26
CA ASP A 348 9.63 7.42 -20.97
C ASP A 348 10.62 6.25 -20.94
N TRP A 349 10.24 5.15 -20.29
CA TRP A 349 11.06 3.94 -20.25
C TRP A 349 11.31 3.38 -21.65
N MET A 350 10.29 3.28 -22.51
CA MET A 350 10.49 2.69 -23.84
C MET A 350 11.48 3.49 -24.70
N LEU A 351 11.55 4.82 -24.55
CA LEU A 351 12.49 5.66 -25.30
C LEU A 351 13.96 5.35 -24.96
N THR A 352 14.22 4.80 -23.76
CA THR A 352 15.56 4.38 -23.33
C THR A 352 15.97 3.02 -23.91
N GLN A 353 15.03 2.28 -24.49
CA GLN A 353 15.26 0.92 -24.97
C GLN A 353 15.82 0.91 -26.40
N GLN A 354 16.80 0.02 -26.63
CA GLN A 354 17.35 -0.25 -27.96
C GLN A 354 17.29 -1.76 -28.23
N PRO A 355 16.10 -2.30 -28.55
CA PRO A 355 15.95 -3.74 -28.82
C PRO A 355 16.69 -4.15 -30.10
N ALA A 356 17.12 -5.40 -30.16
CA ALA A 356 17.50 -6.00 -31.45
C ALA A 356 16.28 -6.12 -32.38
N ASP A 357 16.51 -6.27 -33.68
CA ASP A 357 15.40 -6.37 -34.64
C ASP A 357 14.50 -7.58 -34.32
N GLY A 358 13.20 -7.31 -34.17
CA GLY A 358 12.19 -8.29 -33.76
C GLY A 358 12.26 -8.74 -32.29
N GLU A 359 13.12 -8.17 -31.45
CA GLU A 359 13.17 -8.47 -30.03
C GLU A 359 12.01 -7.77 -29.29
N LEU A 360 11.27 -8.54 -28.47
CA LEU A 360 10.22 -8.04 -27.61
C LEU A 360 10.73 -7.96 -26.17
N LYS A 361 10.69 -6.75 -25.59
CA LYS A 361 11.11 -6.45 -24.22
C LYS A 361 9.95 -6.52 -23.23
N LEU A 362 8.73 -6.14 -23.66
CA LEU A 362 7.56 -6.06 -22.80
C LEU A 362 6.27 -6.20 -23.60
N LEU A 363 5.31 -6.95 -23.05
CA LEU A 363 3.91 -6.95 -23.48
C LEU A 363 3.11 -5.97 -22.62
N PHE A 364 2.66 -4.87 -23.20
CA PHE A 364 1.71 -3.96 -22.58
C PHE A 364 0.28 -4.33 -22.99
N PHE A 365 -0.51 -4.82 -22.04
CA PHE A 365 -1.89 -5.24 -22.26
C PHE A 365 -2.85 -4.32 -21.51
N MET A 366 -3.88 -3.82 -22.18
CA MET A 366 -4.97 -3.08 -21.55
C MET A 366 -6.30 -3.78 -21.77
N ASP A 367 -6.93 -4.23 -20.69
CA ASP A 367 -8.32 -4.68 -20.77
C ASP A 367 -9.30 -3.50 -20.62
N GLU A 368 -10.44 -3.63 -21.30
CA GLU A 368 -11.50 -2.63 -21.39
C GLU A 368 -10.99 -1.19 -21.62
N VAL A 369 -10.38 -0.95 -22.78
CA VAL A 369 -9.73 0.34 -23.10
C VAL A 369 -10.71 1.50 -23.34
N ALA A 370 -12.02 1.24 -23.46
CA ALA A 370 -13.00 2.23 -23.88
C ALA A 370 -13.04 3.53 -23.04
N PRO A 371 -12.97 3.48 -21.69
CA PRO A 371 -12.92 4.69 -20.87
C PRO A 371 -11.69 5.57 -21.15
N TYR A 372 -10.58 4.99 -21.62
CA TYR A 372 -9.30 5.66 -21.82
C TYR A 372 -9.08 6.12 -23.26
N LEU A 373 -9.74 5.51 -24.24
CA LEU A 373 -9.65 5.85 -25.66
C LEU A 373 -11.02 6.19 -26.29
N PRO A 374 -11.86 7.05 -25.70
CA PRO A 374 -13.18 7.34 -26.26
C PRO A 374 -13.11 8.14 -27.57
N PRO A 375 -14.13 8.09 -28.43
CA PRO A 375 -14.22 8.94 -29.61
C PRO A 375 -14.37 10.43 -29.24
N HIS A 376 -13.96 11.31 -30.15
CA HIS A 376 -14.11 12.77 -30.01
C HIS A 376 -15.59 13.16 -29.80
N PRO A 377 -15.94 14.16 -28.95
CA PRO A 377 -15.08 15.17 -28.31
C PRO A 377 -14.46 14.79 -26.97
N ARG A 378 -14.73 13.60 -26.43
CA ARG A 378 -14.16 13.20 -25.14
C ARG A 378 -12.66 12.93 -25.29
N ASN A 379 -11.83 13.60 -24.51
CA ASN A 379 -10.37 13.42 -24.51
C ASN A 379 -9.86 13.28 -23.07
N PRO A 380 -9.88 12.07 -22.48
CA PRO A 380 -9.33 11.86 -21.15
C PRO A 380 -7.80 12.03 -21.18
N PRO A 381 -7.17 12.39 -20.04
CA PRO A 381 -5.74 12.72 -20.01
C PRO A 381 -4.80 11.62 -20.52
N ALA A 382 -5.14 10.35 -20.33
CA ALA A 382 -4.33 9.22 -20.76
C ALA A 382 -4.38 8.97 -22.28
N LYS A 383 -5.38 9.51 -23.00
CA LYS A 383 -5.67 9.15 -24.41
C LYS A 383 -4.50 9.45 -25.34
N ASP A 384 -3.94 10.65 -25.25
CA ASP A 384 -2.87 11.09 -26.15
C ASP A 384 -1.57 10.31 -25.92
N LEU A 385 -1.26 9.98 -24.66
CA LEU A 385 -0.11 9.13 -24.31
C LEU A 385 -0.29 7.69 -24.82
N ILE A 386 -1.43 7.06 -24.55
CA ILE A 386 -1.71 5.69 -25.02
C ILE A 386 -1.62 5.62 -26.55
N LYS A 387 -2.17 6.63 -27.25
CA LYS A 387 -2.06 6.75 -28.71
C LYS A 387 -0.61 6.87 -29.18
N LEU A 388 0.21 7.64 -28.46
CA LEU A 388 1.63 7.83 -28.79
C LEU A 388 2.44 6.55 -28.58
N ILE A 389 2.20 5.85 -27.47
CA ILE A 389 2.77 4.53 -27.19
C ILE A 389 2.38 3.58 -28.32
N PHE A 390 1.10 3.45 -28.65
CA PHE A 390 0.63 2.55 -29.70
C PHE A 390 1.20 2.87 -31.10
N LYS A 391 1.61 4.11 -31.36
CA LYS A 391 2.23 4.50 -32.63
C LYS A 391 3.72 4.19 -32.69
N GLN A 392 4.42 4.22 -31.55
CA GLN A 392 5.89 4.21 -31.49
C GLN A 392 6.49 2.95 -30.84
N ALA A 393 5.75 2.29 -29.95
CA ALA A 393 6.17 1.18 -29.10
C ALA A 393 6.90 0.06 -29.86
N ARG A 394 6.46 -0.23 -31.10
CA ARG A 394 7.11 -1.21 -31.99
C ARG A 394 8.62 -1.00 -32.13
N LYS A 395 9.09 0.25 -32.25
CA LYS A 395 10.51 0.58 -32.44
C LYS A 395 11.36 0.24 -31.21
N TYR A 396 10.71 0.19 -30.05
CA TYR A 396 11.33 0.04 -28.75
C TYR A 396 11.06 -1.35 -28.14
N GLY A 397 10.52 -2.28 -28.93
CA GLY A 397 10.33 -3.67 -28.52
C GLY A 397 9.17 -3.86 -27.54
N VAL A 398 8.26 -2.89 -27.46
CA VAL A 398 7.04 -2.97 -26.65
C VAL A 398 5.88 -3.40 -27.55
N ALA A 399 5.31 -4.56 -27.26
CA ALA A 399 4.09 -5.04 -27.90
C ALA A 399 2.87 -4.50 -27.16
N CYS A 400 1.94 -3.84 -27.85
CA CYS A 400 0.72 -3.33 -27.25
C CYS A 400 -0.47 -4.20 -27.66
N VAL A 401 -1.30 -4.60 -26.70
CA VAL A 401 -2.55 -5.31 -26.94
C VAL A 401 -3.70 -4.58 -26.25
N LEU A 402 -4.63 -4.08 -27.05
CA LEU A 402 -5.79 -3.34 -26.56
C LEU A 402 -7.06 -4.17 -26.72
N ALA A 403 -7.78 -4.36 -25.62
CA ALA A 403 -9.01 -5.14 -25.60
C ALA A 403 -10.22 -4.26 -25.24
N THR A 404 -11.37 -4.49 -25.87
CA THR A 404 -12.63 -3.81 -25.53
C THR A 404 -13.84 -4.66 -25.86
N GLN A 405 -14.88 -4.52 -25.04
CA GLN A 405 -16.19 -5.13 -25.32
C GLN A 405 -17.05 -4.27 -26.25
N ASN A 406 -16.86 -2.94 -26.20
CA ASN A 406 -17.67 -1.96 -26.92
C ASN A 406 -16.81 -1.20 -27.94
N VAL A 407 -16.64 -1.75 -29.14
CA VAL A 407 -15.91 -1.08 -30.24
C VAL A 407 -16.52 0.29 -30.57
N SER A 408 -17.82 0.45 -30.32
CA SER A 408 -18.51 1.71 -30.52
C SER A 408 -18.03 2.86 -29.65
N ASP A 409 -17.54 2.55 -28.46
CA ASP A 409 -17.14 3.52 -27.45
C ASP A 409 -15.64 3.81 -27.49
N VAL A 410 -14.93 3.30 -28.51
CA VAL A 410 -13.48 3.48 -28.69
C VAL A 410 -13.19 4.26 -29.98
N ASP A 411 -12.12 5.06 -29.95
CA ASP A 411 -11.51 5.67 -31.13
C ASP A 411 -10.94 4.58 -32.05
N TYR A 412 -11.78 4.09 -32.95
CA TYR A 412 -11.47 2.95 -33.83
C TYR A 412 -10.21 3.15 -34.68
N LYS A 413 -9.82 4.40 -34.98
CA LYS A 413 -8.61 4.70 -35.76
C LYS A 413 -7.33 4.29 -35.06
N ILE A 414 -7.35 4.20 -33.73
CA ILE A 414 -6.23 3.71 -32.93
C ILE A 414 -6.19 2.18 -33.04
N LEU A 415 -7.33 1.51 -32.85
CA LEU A 415 -7.44 0.06 -32.95
C LEU A 415 -7.13 -0.48 -34.36
N ALA A 416 -7.51 0.26 -35.42
CA ALA A 416 -7.25 -0.10 -36.81
C ALA A 416 -5.75 -0.11 -37.18
N GLN A 417 -4.89 0.50 -36.36
CA GLN A 417 -3.43 0.44 -36.57
C GLN A 417 -2.82 -0.88 -36.06
N ALA A 418 -3.56 -1.69 -35.31
CA ALA A 418 -3.13 -3.03 -34.92
C ALA A 418 -3.01 -3.91 -36.15
N ASN A 419 -1.84 -4.55 -36.34
CA ASN A 419 -1.67 -5.51 -37.43
C ASN A 419 -2.48 -6.79 -37.17
N THR A 420 -2.48 -7.26 -35.92
CA THR A 420 -3.21 -8.46 -35.53
C THR A 420 -4.50 -8.10 -34.80
N THR A 421 -5.66 -8.47 -35.34
CA THR A 421 -6.95 -8.22 -34.69
C THR A 421 -7.71 -9.52 -34.49
N PHE A 422 -8.14 -9.78 -33.26
CA PHE A 422 -9.05 -10.87 -32.91
C PHE A 422 -10.46 -10.32 -32.78
N ILE A 423 -11.38 -10.82 -33.60
CA ILE A 423 -12.77 -10.35 -33.66
C ILE A 423 -13.70 -11.48 -33.25
N GLY A 424 -14.29 -11.36 -32.07
CA GLY A 424 -15.25 -12.30 -31.52
C GLY A 424 -16.68 -11.96 -31.95
N ARG A 425 -17.65 -12.54 -31.23
CA ARG A 425 -19.07 -12.31 -31.48
C ARG A 425 -19.47 -10.85 -31.25
N PHE A 426 -20.24 -10.30 -32.19
CA PHE A 426 -21.00 -9.05 -32.06
C PHE A 426 -22.43 -9.26 -32.54
N THR A 427 -23.41 -8.91 -31.72
CA THR A 427 -24.84 -9.05 -32.03
C THR A 427 -25.49 -7.73 -32.43
N GLN A 428 -24.97 -6.60 -31.97
CA GLN A 428 -25.55 -5.29 -32.25
C GLN A 428 -25.14 -4.80 -33.65
N PRO A 429 -26.10 -4.40 -34.52
CA PRO A 429 -25.79 -3.98 -35.90
C PRO A 429 -24.80 -2.80 -35.99
N GLN A 430 -24.87 -1.86 -35.04
CA GLN A 430 -23.98 -0.71 -34.98
C GLN A 430 -22.51 -1.09 -34.75
N ASP A 431 -22.27 -2.09 -33.89
CA ASP A 431 -20.91 -2.58 -33.61
C ASP A 431 -20.38 -3.38 -34.78
N VAL A 432 -21.23 -4.19 -35.40
CA VAL A 432 -20.89 -4.96 -36.61
C VAL A 432 -20.48 -4.03 -37.76
N GLU A 433 -21.19 -2.93 -37.98
CA GLU A 433 -20.81 -1.97 -39.03
C GLU A 433 -19.51 -1.23 -38.70
N LYS A 434 -19.25 -0.87 -37.44
CA LYS A 434 -17.95 -0.28 -37.04
C LYS A 434 -16.80 -1.26 -37.22
N VAL A 435 -16.98 -2.53 -36.86
CA VAL A 435 -15.98 -3.57 -37.11
C VAL A 435 -15.77 -3.76 -38.62
N ARG A 436 -16.82 -3.68 -39.43
CA ARG A 436 -16.69 -3.70 -40.91
C ARG A 436 -15.84 -2.55 -41.43
N HIS A 437 -15.99 -1.35 -40.88
CA HIS A 437 -15.13 -0.21 -41.24
C HIS A 437 -13.68 -0.43 -40.85
N LEU A 438 -13.41 -0.98 -39.66
CA LEU A 438 -12.07 -1.36 -39.21
C LEU A 438 -11.43 -2.38 -40.17
N LEU A 439 -12.19 -3.41 -40.55
CA LEU A 439 -11.73 -4.45 -41.48
C LEU A 439 -11.45 -3.92 -42.89
N LYS A 440 -12.23 -2.96 -43.40
CA LYS A 440 -11.99 -2.33 -44.71
C LYS A 440 -10.65 -1.61 -44.76
N GLU A 441 -10.24 -0.95 -43.68
CA GLU A 441 -8.94 -0.26 -43.59
C GLU A 441 -7.78 -1.27 -43.51
N SER A 442 -7.98 -2.42 -42.87
CA SER A 442 -6.99 -3.50 -42.74
C SER A 442 -6.94 -4.48 -43.92
N GLY A 443 -7.78 -4.30 -44.95
CA GLY A 443 -7.82 -5.17 -46.15
C GLY A 443 -8.62 -6.48 -45.98
N GLY A 444 -9.50 -6.57 -44.98
CA GLY A 444 -10.30 -7.75 -44.67
C GLY A 444 -11.56 -7.92 -45.56
N ASP A 445 -11.95 -9.18 -45.75
CA ASP A 445 -13.09 -9.59 -46.59
C ASP A 445 -14.46 -9.23 -45.98
N GLN A 446 -15.40 -8.74 -46.79
CA GLN A 446 -16.71 -8.25 -46.32
C GLN A 446 -17.66 -9.38 -45.91
N ASP A 447 -17.48 -10.57 -46.48
CA ASP A 447 -18.33 -11.74 -46.20
C ASP A 447 -18.16 -12.28 -44.77
N LEU A 448 -17.06 -11.91 -44.10
CA LEU A 448 -16.77 -12.26 -42.70
C LEU A 448 -17.70 -11.55 -41.72
N VAL A 449 -18.08 -10.31 -42.03
CA VAL A 449 -18.88 -9.46 -41.14
C VAL A 449 -20.25 -10.10 -40.91
N ALA A 450 -20.79 -10.76 -41.94
CA ALA A 450 -22.02 -11.52 -41.86
C ALA A 450 -21.93 -12.73 -40.90
N GLN A 451 -20.72 -13.26 -40.66
CA GLN A 451 -20.51 -14.40 -39.77
C GLN A 451 -20.30 -13.99 -38.31
N LEU A 452 -19.94 -12.74 -38.01
CA LEU A 452 -19.66 -12.28 -36.64
C LEU A 452 -20.80 -12.55 -35.64
N PRO A 453 -22.09 -12.38 -35.99
CA PRO A 453 -23.18 -12.70 -35.07
C PRO A 453 -23.33 -14.20 -34.76
N THR A 454 -22.81 -15.06 -35.64
CA THR A 454 -22.94 -16.53 -35.54
C THR A 454 -21.83 -17.19 -34.72
N LEU A 455 -20.79 -16.44 -34.36
CA LEU A 455 -19.63 -16.97 -33.62
C LEU A 455 -20.03 -17.42 -32.21
N GLY A 456 -19.59 -18.61 -31.82
CA GLY A 456 -19.71 -19.11 -30.44
C GLY A 456 -18.65 -18.52 -29.49
N PRO A 457 -18.77 -18.76 -28.18
CA PRO A 457 -17.72 -18.39 -27.23
C PRO A 457 -16.37 -19.04 -27.59
N GLY A 458 -15.29 -18.25 -27.54
CA GLY A 458 -13.95 -18.72 -27.89
C GLY A 458 -13.70 -18.85 -29.40
N GLN A 459 -14.67 -18.48 -30.24
CA GLN A 459 -14.53 -18.43 -31.69
C GLN A 459 -14.26 -17.00 -32.14
N PHE A 460 -13.17 -16.81 -32.88
CA PHE A 460 -12.80 -15.50 -33.40
C PHE A 460 -12.49 -15.58 -34.90
N GLN A 461 -12.59 -14.44 -35.56
CA GLN A 461 -11.91 -14.17 -36.82
C GLN A 461 -10.62 -13.42 -36.49
N MET A 462 -9.47 -14.04 -36.76
CA MET A 462 -8.16 -13.42 -36.59
C MET A 462 -7.72 -12.82 -37.93
N VAL A 463 -7.53 -11.51 -37.96
CA VAL A 463 -6.89 -10.81 -39.09
C VAL A 463 -5.45 -10.54 -38.70
N ALA A 464 -4.51 -11.20 -39.36
CA ALA A 464 -3.08 -11.03 -39.11
C ALA A 464 -2.31 -11.21 -40.42
N PRO A 465 -2.14 -10.15 -41.23
CA PRO A 465 -1.52 -10.24 -42.55
C PRO A 465 -0.14 -10.87 -42.58
N ASP A 466 0.60 -10.82 -41.47
CA ASP A 466 1.91 -11.46 -41.31
C ASP A 466 1.85 -12.99 -41.13
N VAL A 467 0.67 -13.51 -40.77
CA VAL A 467 0.41 -14.94 -40.56
C VAL A 467 -0.31 -15.52 -41.76
N ASP A 468 -1.40 -14.89 -42.17
CA ASP A 468 -2.21 -15.27 -43.32
C ASP A 468 -2.82 -13.99 -43.91
N PRO A 469 -2.68 -13.71 -45.22
CA PRO A 469 -3.34 -12.58 -45.85
C PRO A 469 -4.86 -12.66 -45.76
N ALA A 470 -5.41 -13.88 -45.65
CA ALA A 470 -6.82 -14.09 -45.41
C ALA A 470 -7.12 -14.19 -43.89
N PRO A 471 -8.28 -13.69 -43.46
CA PRO A 471 -8.76 -13.88 -42.09
C PRO A 471 -8.83 -15.36 -41.71
N VAL A 472 -8.33 -15.67 -40.52
CA VAL A 472 -8.21 -17.02 -40.00
C VAL A 472 -9.32 -17.27 -38.98
N PRO A 473 -10.25 -18.22 -39.25
CA PRO A 473 -11.29 -18.56 -38.29
C PRO A 473 -10.67 -19.42 -37.17
N ILE A 474 -10.40 -18.82 -36.02
CA ILE A 474 -9.75 -19.47 -34.87
C ILE A 474 -10.78 -19.98 -33.86
N GLN A 475 -10.55 -21.19 -33.35
CA GLN A 475 -11.06 -21.68 -32.08
C GLN A 475 -9.93 -21.55 -31.06
N CYS A 476 -10.13 -20.71 -30.06
CA CYS A 476 -9.16 -20.51 -28.98
C CYS A 476 -8.90 -21.83 -28.25
N ARG A 477 -7.63 -22.10 -27.92
CA ARG A 477 -7.27 -23.21 -27.03
C ARG A 477 -7.84 -22.99 -25.63
N TRP A 478 -7.96 -24.07 -24.85
CA TRP A 478 -8.26 -23.95 -23.43
C TRP A 478 -7.08 -23.35 -22.64
N LEU A 479 -7.39 -22.73 -21.51
CA LEU A 479 -6.41 -22.00 -20.67
C LEU A 479 -5.56 -22.95 -19.82
N TYR A 480 -4.33 -22.54 -19.54
CA TYR A 480 -3.48 -23.19 -18.55
C TYR A 480 -3.68 -22.63 -17.14
N THR A 481 -4.27 -21.44 -17.06
CA THR A 481 -4.66 -20.78 -15.83
C THR A 481 -6.15 -20.92 -15.58
N ASP A 482 -6.56 -20.75 -14.34
CA ASP A 482 -7.94 -20.85 -13.90
C ASP A 482 -8.85 -19.77 -14.51
N HIS A 483 -10.13 -20.07 -14.72
CA HIS A 483 -11.10 -19.10 -15.23
C HIS A 483 -12.36 -19.09 -14.37
N GLY A 484 -12.76 -17.90 -13.92
CA GLY A 484 -13.88 -17.72 -12.99
C GLY A 484 -14.11 -16.24 -12.70
N ALA A 485 -14.90 -15.95 -11.67
CA ALA A 485 -15.22 -14.58 -11.25
C ALA A 485 -13.98 -13.75 -10.86
N PRO A 486 -14.01 -12.41 -10.86
CA PRO A 486 -12.91 -11.61 -10.34
C PRO A 486 -12.48 -12.04 -8.93
N LEU A 487 -11.17 -12.00 -8.67
CA LEU A 487 -10.64 -12.29 -7.32
C LEU A 487 -11.09 -11.21 -6.35
N ASN A 488 -11.50 -11.61 -5.15
CA ASN A 488 -11.71 -10.65 -4.05
C ASN A 488 -10.36 -10.25 -3.42
N GLU A 489 -10.36 -9.19 -2.60
CA GLU A 489 -9.09 -8.68 -2.07
C GLU A 489 -8.38 -9.67 -1.12
N ASP A 490 -9.13 -10.52 -0.40
CA ASP A 490 -8.56 -11.50 0.54
C ASP A 490 -7.87 -12.64 -0.22
N GLN A 491 -8.46 -13.10 -1.32
CA GLN A 491 -7.84 -14.05 -2.26
C GLN A 491 -6.58 -13.45 -2.88
N VAL A 492 -6.58 -12.16 -3.23
CA VAL A 492 -5.38 -11.48 -3.71
C VAL A 492 -4.29 -11.48 -2.62
N GLU A 493 -4.66 -11.30 -1.35
CA GLU A 493 -3.71 -11.32 -0.24
C GLU A 493 -3.04 -12.69 -0.08
N GLU A 494 -3.83 -13.76 -0.13
CA GLU A 494 -3.36 -15.16 -0.01
C GLU A 494 -2.47 -15.59 -1.17
N LEU A 495 -2.68 -15.07 -2.38
CA LEU A 495 -1.94 -15.47 -3.58
C LEU A 495 -0.54 -14.88 -3.68
N ILE A 496 -0.27 -13.77 -3.02
CA ILE A 496 1.03 -13.09 -3.12
C ILE A 496 1.95 -13.57 -1.99
N GLY A 497 2.94 -14.38 -2.38
CA GLY A 497 3.95 -14.92 -1.48
C GLY A 497 4.79 -13.85 -0.76
N GLU A 498 5.29 -14.20 0.43
CA GLU A 498 6.09 -13.30 1.27
C GLU A 498 7.38 -12.82 0.60
N GLU A 499 7.99 -13.66 -0.24
CA GLU A 499 9.21 -13.32 -0.99
C GLU A 499 9.00 -12.16 -1.95
N ILE A 500 7.94 -12.20 -2.77
CA ILE A 500 7.59 -11.12 -3.70
C ILE A 500 7.23 -9.85 -2.93
N ARG A 501 6.54 -9.97 -1.79
CA ARG A 501 6.25 -8.82 -0.92
C ARG A 501 7.52 -8.19 -0.34
N ALA A 502 8.48 -9.00 0.08
CA ALA A 502 9.76 -8.52 0.60
C ALA A 502 10.56 -7.81 -0.50
N TRP A 503 10.63 -8.40 -1.71
CA TRP A 503 11.26 -7.81 -2.89
C TRP A 503 10.61 -6.48 -3.31
N ALA A 504 9.28 -6.36 -3.20
CA ALA A 504 8.59 -5.10 -3.46
C ALA A 504 8.94 -4.06 -2.40
N LYS A 505 8.98 -4.45 -1.12
CA LYS A 505 9.34 -3.55 -0.01
C LYS A 505 10.75 -2.94 -0.14
N THR A 506 11.72 -3.69 -0.67
CA THR A 506 13.07 -3.14 -0.90
C THR A 506 13.08 -2.03 -1.94
N ARG A 507 12.15 -2.06 -2.92
CA ARG A 507 12.01 -1.04 -3.97
C ARG A 507 11.28 0.22 -3.51
N SER A 508 10.37 0.10 -2.54
CA SER A 508 9.75 1.27 -1.90
C SER A 508 10.73 2.14 -1.08
N ALA A 509 11.85 1.58 -0.58
CA ALA A 509 12.83 2.30 0.24
C ALA A 509 14.05 2.85 -0.54
N GLY A 510 14.32 2.33 -1.74
CA GLY A 510 15.64 2.46 -2.39
C GLY A 510 15.93 3.75 -3.15
N LYS A 511 14.92 4.41 -3.76
CA LYS A 511 15.15 5.52 -4.70
C LYS A 511 15.12 6.94 -4.09
N SER A 512 14.81 7.09 -2.80
CA SER A 512 14.82 8.41 -2.13
C SER A 512 16.23 9.02 -1.95
N LYS A 513 17.28 8.18 -1.85
CA LYS A 513 18.64 8.63 -1.47
C LYS A 513 19.41 9.43 -2.53
N ASN A 514 19.06 9.36 -3.82
CA ASN A 514 19.80 10.01 -4.90
C ASN A 514 19.11 11.28 -5.49
N ARG A 515 18.02 11.75 -4.89
CA ARG A 515 17.19 12.83 -5.46
C ARG A 515 17.89 14.19 -5.54
N GLY A 516 18.68 14.57 -4.53
CA GLY A 516 19.13 15.96 -4.37
C GLY A 516 20.18 16.46 -5.37
N ALA A 517 21.18 15.65 -5.70
CA ALA A 517 22.32 16.12 -6.50
C ALA A 517 22.02 16.19 -8.01
N GLY A 518 21.32 15.19 -8.55
CA GLY A 518 20.96 15.16 -9.97
C GLY A 518 19.87 16.18 -10.32
N ALA A 519 18.87 16.31 -9.45
CA ALA A 519 17.76 17.24 -9.65
C ALA A 519 18.21 18.70 -9.66
N ALA A 520 19.11 19.09 -8.73
CA ALA A 520 19.68 20.44 -8.70
C ALA A 520 20.47 20.77 -9.98
N LYS A 521 21.20 19.77 -10.52
CA LYS A 521 21.92 19.92 -11.79
C LYS A 521 20.96 20.09 -12.97
N ALA A 522 19.90 19.30 -13.07
CA ALA A 522 18.88 19.45 -14.10
C ALA A 522 18.17 20.83 -14.03
N ALA A 523 17.77 21.25 -12.83
CA ALA A 523 17.15 22.57 -12.59
C ALA A 523 18.08 23.74 -12.98
N SER A 524 19.39 23.64 -12.69
CA SER A 524 20.37 24.66 -13.06
C SER A 524 20.53 24.84 -14.58
N ARG A 525 20.45 23.74 -15.35
CA ARG A 525 20.58 23.77 -16.81
C ARG A 525 19.36 24.42 -17.47
N GLY A 526 18.15 24.07 -17.03
CA GLY A 526 16.92 24.64 -17.57
C GLY A 526 16.72 26.13 -17.26
N SER A 527 17.17 26.60 -16.09
CA SER A 527 17.07 28.02 -15.71
C SER A 527 18.12 28.93 -16.40
N SER A 528 19.25 28.37 -16.83
CA SER A 528 20.34 29.13 -17.47
C SER A 528 20.02 29.60 -18.90
N TRP A 529 19.02 29.01 -19.57
CA TRP A 529 18.69 29.34 -20.97
C TRP A 529 18.15 30.76 -21.16
N ASN A 530 17.50 31.32 -20.13
CA ASN A 530 16.85 32.64 -20.21
C ASN A 530 17.74 33.81 -19.74
N LYS A 531 18.90 33.54 -19.12
CA LYS A 531 19.86 34.55 -18.67
C LYS A 531 21.04 34.57 -19.65
N SER A 532 20.85 35.24 -20.79
CA SER A 532 21.99 35.74 -21.56
C SER A 532 22.60 36.89 -20.78
N ASP A 533 23.93 36.87 -20.62
CA ASP A 533 24.78 37.85 -19.93
C ASP A 533 24.82 37.83 -18.40
N VAL A 534 25.45 36.80 -17.80
CA VAL A 534 26.33 37.00 -16.64
C VAL A 534 27.54 36.07 -16.75
N LYS A 535 28.74 36.65 -16.74
CA LYS A 535 30.04 35.95 -16.81
C LYS A 535 30.24 35.00 -15.63
N ASP A 536 30.95 33.91 -15.93
CA ASP A 536 31.52 32.91 -15.02
C ASP A 536 32.00 33.47 -13.68
N GLU A 537 31.25 33.19 -12.60
CA GLU A 537 31.77 33.09 -11.23
C GLU A 537 31.24 31.80 -10.55
N LEU A 538 31.28 30.68 -11.28
CA LEU A 538 31.08 29.34 -10.72
C LEU A 538 32.42 28.82 -10.16
N GLY A 539 32.82 29.38 -9.01
CA GLY A 539 34.04 28.95 -8.30
C GLY A 539 33.96 28.99 -6.77
N LEU A 540 32.99 29.69 -6.18
CA LEU A 540 32.93 29.91 -4.72
C LEU A 540 31.85 29.10 -3.99
N VAL A 541 30.76 28.72 -4.69
CA VAL A 541 29.63 28.00 -4.06
C VAL A 541 29.91 26.49 -3.93
N GLU A 542 30.67 25.90 -4.85
CA GLU A 542 31.08 24.48 -4.78
C GLU A 542 32.06 24.23 -3.62
N ALA A 543 32.94 25.19 -3.31
CA ALA A 543 33.93 25.08 -2.24
C ALA A 543 33.31 25.15 -0.84
N ALA A 544 32.20 25.89 -0.67
CA ALA A 544 31.44 25.93 0.57
C ALA A 544 30.72 24.59 0.84
N ARG A 545 30.35 23.86 -0.23
CA ARG A 545 29.69 22.55 -0.13
C ARG A 545 30.64 21.44 0.28
N ILE A 546 31.91 21.48 -0.18
CA ILE A 546 32.90 20.44 0.16
C ILE A 546 33.37 20.56 1.61
N LYS A 547 33.38 21.77 2.20
CA LYS A 547 33.82 21.96 3.58
C LYS A 547 32.78 21.55 4.64
N SER A 548 31.50 21.44 4.29
CA SER A 548 30.43 20.97 5.18
C SER A 548 30.18 19.44 5.10
N ILE A 549 30.66 18.78 4.04
CA ILE A 549 30.56 17.31 3.88
C ILE A 549 31.50 16.56 4.84
N GLY A 550 32.62 17.18 5.25
CA GLY A 550 33.59 16.57 6.17
C GLY A 550 33.19 16.55 7.65
N GLY A 551 32.14 17.28 8.05
CA GLY A 551 31.65 17.32 9.44
C GLY A 551 30.31 16.60 9.66
N MET A 552 29.54 16.37 8.59
CA MET A 552 28.21 15.74 8.67
C MET A 552 28.18 14.26 8.27
N THR A 553 29.33 13.66 7.98
CA THR A 553 29.44 12.24 7.61
C THR A 553 29.29 11.27 8.80
N ALA A 554 29.18 11.77 10.03
CA ALA A 554 28.87 10.96 11.22
C ALA A 554 27.39 10.99 11.66
N ALA A 555 26.55 11.83 11.04
CA ALA A 555 25.12 11.97 11.38
C ALA A 555 24.17 11.41 10.30
N ALA A 556 24.72 10.80 9.24
CA ALA A 556 23.96 10.27 8.10
C ALA A 556 23.55 8.79 8.23
N HIS A 557 23.74 8.19 9.40
CA HIS A 557 23.19 6.88 9.75
C HIS A 557 22.01 7.05 10.70
N GLY A 558 20.80 6.74 10.21
CA GLY A 558 19.64 6.53 11.06
C GLY A 558 18.62 7.66 11.04
N VAL A 559 17.96 7.84 9.90
CA VAL A 559 16.55 8.25 9.92
C VAL A 559 15.76 7.06 9.43
N VAL A 560 15.57 6.11 10.34
CA VAL A 560 14.38 5.25 10.31
C VAL A 560 13.20 6.18 10.53
N ASP A 561 12.14 6.00 9.76
CA ASP A 561 10.85 6.66 9.97
C ASP A 561 10.32 6.30 11.35
N ASP A 562 10.78 7.03 12.36
CA ASP A 562 10.35 6.86 13.73
C ASP A 562 8.98 7.49 13.94
N SER A 563 8.36 8.17 12.96
CA SER A 563 7.05 8.81 13.17
C SER A 563 5.87 7.82 13.13
N ALA A 564 5.99 6.72 12.38
CA ALA A 564 4.97 5.66 12.35
C ALA A 564 5.04 4.72 13.57
N PHE A 565 6.21 4.61 14.19
CA PHE A 565 6.44 3.81 15.40
C PHE A 565 6.43 4.66 16.70
N GLU A 566 6.71 5.96 16.65
CA GLU A 566 6.63 6.88 17.79
C GLU A 566 5.19 7.23 18.18
N VAL A 567 4.22 7.05 17.28
CA VAL A 567 2.80 7.08 17.67
C VAL A 567 2.42 5.82 18.46
N ARG A 568 3.27 4.78 18.47
CA ARG A 568 3.06 3.51 19.19
C ARG A 568 3.94 3.29 20.41
N LEU A 569 4.56 4.33 20.97
CA LEU A 569 5.12 4.30 22.33
C LEU A 569 4.80 5.52 23.19
N MET A 570 3.88 6.37 22.71
CA MET A 570 3.58 7.68 23.30
C MET A 570 2.11 7.87 23.64
N GLY A 571 1.51 6.90 24.32
CA GLY A 571 0.19 7.04 24.89
C GLY A 571 0.12 6.42 26.27
N GLY A 572 -0.23 7.22 27.28
CA GLY A 572 -0.76 6.66 28.51
C GLY A 572 -1.99 5.84 28.16
N LEU A 573 -2.19 4.73 28.85
CA LEU A 573 -3.38 3.87 28.83
C LEU A 573 -3.77 3.17 27.51
N ALA A 574 -3.13 3.44 26.36
CA ALA A 574 -3.61 2.90 25.07
C ALA A 574 -2.54 2.47 24.06
N VAL A 575 -1.30 2.15 24.48
CA VAL A 575 -0.18 1.97 23.54
C VAL A 575 0.57 0.64 23.71
N LEU A 576 -0.20 -0.43 23.89
CA LEU A 576 0.17 -1.78 23.49
C LEU A 576 -1.11 -2.46 23.03
N LYS A 577 -1.58 -2.16 21.81
CA LYS A 577 -2.76 -2.82 21.21
C LYS A 577 -2.38 -4.21 20.69
N ASP A 578 -1.66 -4.96 21.51
CA ASP A 578 -1.48 -6.39 21.35
C ASP A 578 -2.03 -7.06 22.59
N GLY A 579 -3.16 -7.75 22.45
CA GLY A 579 -3.72 -8.60 23.50
C GLY A 579 -2.84 -9.83 23.81
N ARG A 580 -1.62 -9.85 23.27
CA ARG A 580 -0.51 -10.76 23.56
C ARG A 580 0.53 -10.13 24.50
N ASP A 581 0.46 -8.84 24.82
CA ASP A 581 1.44 -8.18 25.68
C ASP A 581 1.04 -8.23 27.18
N PRO A 582 1.90 -8.76 28.08
CA PRO A 582 1.63 -8.79 29.51
C PRO A 582 1.40 -7.39 30.11
N LEU A 583 2.20 -6.38 29.72
CA LEU A 583 2.09 -5.03 30.29
C LEU A 583 0.73 -4.38 29.98
N TYR A 584 0.17 -4.63 28.80
CA TYR A 584 -1.17 -4.18 28.42
C TYR A 584 -2.26 -4.82 29.28
N THR A 585 -2.20 -6.14 29.44
CA THR A 585 -3.20 -6.86 30.24
C THR A 585 -3.14 -6.46 31.71
N MET A 586 -1.95 -6.22 32.27
CA MET A 586 -1.80 -5.67 33.62
C MET A 586 -2.45 -4.29 33.77
N GLN A 587 -2.29 -3.40 32.78
CA GLN A 587 -2.87 -2.06 32.80
C GLN A 587 -4.41 -2.11 32.69
N ALA A 588 -4.94 -2.98 31.83
CA ALA A 588 -6.38 -3.19 31.72
C ALA A 588 -6.98 -3.72 33.04
N THR A 589 -6.28 -4.64 33.71
CA THR A 589 -6.67 -5.13 35.03
C THR A 589 -6.64 -4.01 36.08
N ALA A 590 -5.62 -3.17 36.08
CA ALA A 590 -5.51 -2.03 36.99
C ALA A 590 -6.62 -1.00 36.80
N ASN A 591 -6.95 -0.65 35.56
CA ASN A 591 -8.05 0.28 35.23
C ASN A 591 -9.39 -0.28 35.69
N THR A 592 -9.65 -1.56 35.43
CA THR A 592 -10.88 -2.24 35.87
C THR A 592 -11.01 -2.23 37.39
N ALA A 593 -9.94 -2.57 38.10
CA ALA A 593 -9.91 -2.55 39.56
C ALA A 593 -10.07 -1.12 40.12
N SER A 594 -9.55 -0.11 39.42
CA SER A 594 -9.73 1.30 39.77
C SER A 594 -11.19 1.74 39.71
N VAL A 595 -11.92 1.34 38.67
CA VAL A 595 -13.36 1.64 38.55
C VAL A 595 -14.14 0.99 39.71
N ILE A 596 -13.82 -0.25 40.06
CA ILE A 596 -14.47 -0.96 41.18
C ILE A 596 -14.16 -0.26 42.51
N ALA A 597 -12.90 0.11 42.76
CA ALA A 597 -12.50 0.80 43.97
C ALA A 597 -13.12 2.20 44.08
N LEU A 598 -13.19 2.95 42.98
CA LEU A 598 -13.87 4.26 42.93
C LEU A 598 -15.36 4.13 43.20
N ALA A 599 -16.04 3.15 42.60
CA ALA A 599 -17.45 2.90 42.87
C ALA A 599 -17.69 2.57 44.34
N TRP A 600 -16.87 1.71 44.94
CA TRP A 600 -17.01 1.33 46.34
C TRP A 600 -16.69 2.47 47.31
N THR A 601 -15.62 3.22 47.04
CA THR A 601 -15.26 4.38 47.87
C THR A 601 -16.29 5.51 47.74
N LEU A 602 -16.90 5.70 46.58
CA LEU A 602 -18.02 6.62 46.41
C LEU A 602 -19.24 6.21 47.27
N VAL A 603 -19.56 4.91 47.32
CA VAL A 603 -20.61 4.40 48.22
C VAL A 603 -20.26 4.66 49.69
N ALA A 604 -19.00 4.44 50.08
CA ALA A 604 -18.55 4.73 51.44
C ALA A 604 -18.67 6.22 51.79
N LEU A 605 -18.27 7.12 50.88
CA LEU A 605 -18.40 8.57 51.04
C LEU A 605 -19.87 9.02 51.12
N MET A 606 -20.75 8.44 50.29
CA MET A 606 -22.19 8.72 50.34
C MET A 606 -22.80 8.32 51.68
N LEU A 607 -22.36 7.19 52.24
CA LEU A 607 -22.83 6.71 53.54
C LEU A 607 -22.27 7.55 54.68
N ALA A 608 -20.99 7.95 54.63
CA ALA A 608 -20.38 8.85 55.61
C ALA A 608 -21.06 10.23 55.64
N TRP A 609 -21.42 10.77 54.47
CA TRP A 609 -22.21 12.01 54.38
C TRP A 609 -23.62 11.85 54.94
N ARG A 610 -24.30 10.74 54.62
CA ARG A 610 -25.63 10.41 55.15
C ARG A 610 -25.61 10.36 56.69
N ASP A 611 -24.54 9.80 57.24
CA ASP A 611 -24.34 9.64 58.68
C ASP A 611 -23.86 10.97 59.35
N ARG A 612 -23.74 12.07 58.58
CA ARG A 612 -23.31 13.45 58.95
C ARG A 612 -21.85 13.60 59.38
N ASP A 613 -21.02 12.62 59.07
CA ASP A 613 -19.58 12.65 59.37
C ASP A 613 -18.76 13.37 58.29
N LEU A 614 -19.41 13.75 57.19
CA LEU A 614 -18.75 14.30 56.01
C LEU A 614 -19.55 15.44 55.38
N ASP A 615 -18.85 16.44 54.84
CA ASP A 615 -19.46 17.49 54.02
C ASP A 615 -19.78 16.99 52.60
N TRP A 616 -20.82 17.57 52.00
CA TRP A 616 -21.34 17.18 50.68
C TRP A 616 -20.33 17.36 49.52
N TRP A 617 -19.38 18.28 49.65
CA TRP A 617 -18.41 18.59 48.59
C TRP A 617 -17.42 17.44 48.35
N TRP A 618 -17.18 16.58 49.35
CA TRP A 618 -16.38 15.37 49.19
C TRP A 618 -17.06 14.31 48.31
N ILE A 619 -18.39 14.19 48.38
CA ILE A 619 -19.14 13.34 47.44
C ILE A 619 -19.04 13.92 46.04
N LEU A 620 -19.18 15.25 45.89
CA LEU A 620 -19.09 15.90 44.59
C LEU A 620 -17.71 15.68 43.95
N ALA A 621 -16.63 15.79 44.73
CA ALA A 621 -15.28 15.47 44.27
C ALA A 621 -15.15 14.00 43.85
N GLY A 622 -15.58 13.06 44.71
CA GLY A 622 -15.52 11.63 44.41
C GLY A 622 -16.35 11.21 43.20
N ALA A 623 -17.55 11.75 43.05
CA ALA A 623 -18.44 11.51 41.91
C ALA A 623 -17.86 12.08 40.62
N SER A 624 -17.26 13.28 40.67
CA SER A 624 -16.65 13.92 39.50
C SER A 624 -15.46 13.11 38.98
N ILE A 625 -14.56 12.69 39.86
CA ILE A 625 -13.38 11.88 39.49
C ILE A 625 -13.81 10.51 38.95
N SER A 626 -14.83 9.89 39.55
CA SER A 626 -15.39 8.62 39.07
C SER A 626 -16.01 8.75 37.68
N ALA A 627 -16.79 9.80 37.45
CA ALA A 627 -17.42 10.07 36.16
C ALA A 627 -16.38 10.34 35.06
N VAL A 628 -15.34 11.13 35.34
CA VAL A 628 -14.28 11.40 34.37
C VAL A 628 -13.48 10.13 34.07
N THR A 629 -13.13 9.34 35.08
CA THR A 629 -12.39 8.08 34.89
C THR A 629 -13.21 7.09 34.04
N GLY A 630 -14.50 6.94 34.32
CA GLY A 630 -15.40 6.10 33.53
C GLY A 630 -15.57 6.61 32.09
N LEU A 631 -15.69 7.93 31.90
CA LEU A 631 -15.78 8.55 30.58
C LEU A 631 -14.52 8.32 29.75
N VAL A 632 -13.34 8.50 30.34
CA VAL A 632 -12.05 8.28 29.66
C VAL A 632 -11.95 6.82 29.19
N ILE A 633 -12.23 5.85 30.06
CA ILE A 633 -12.19 4.43 29.71
C ILE A 633 -13.23 4.09 28.62
N ALA A 634 -14.45 4.64 28.70
CA ALA A 634 -15.49 4.42 27.70
C ALA A 634 -15.13 5.03 26.34
N LEU A 635 -14.60 6.25 26.33
CA LEU A 635 -14.14 6.93 25.12
C LEU A 635 -12.95 6.21 24.49
N GLU A 636 -12.02 5.69 25.29
CA GLU A 636 -10.89 4.89 24.80
C GLU A 636 -11.36 3.60 24.11
N GLY A 637 -12.38 2.93 24.65
CA GLY A 637 -12.99 1.76 24.00
C GLY A 637 -13.69 2.10 22.69
N LEU A 638 -14.49 3.17 22.69
CA LEU A 638 -15.37 3.54 21.58
C LEU A 638 -14.62 4.22 20.42
N LEU A 639 -13.60 5.03 20.72
CA LEU A 639 -12.78 5.75 19.74
C LEU A 639 -11.58 4.93 19.22
N SER A 640 -11.53 3.63 19.51
CA SER A 640 -10.40 2.73 19.19
C SER A 640 -10.03 2.60 17.70
N HIS A 641 -10.78 3.26 16.80
CA HIS A 641 -10.62 3.28 15.35
C HIS A 641 -10.23 4.67 14.78
N ASP A 642 -10.29 5.75 15.58
CA ASP A 642 -9.96 7.11 15.14
C ASP A 642 -8.66 7.60 15.81
N THR A 643 -7.58 7.60 15.03
CA THR A 643 -6.24 7.94 15.52
C THR A 643 -6.06 9.42 15.91
N GLU A 644 -6.86 10.33 15.36
CA GLU A 644 -6.75 11.76 15.67
C GLU A 644 -7.48 12.11 16.96
N LEU A 645 -8.70 11.59 17.13
CA LEU A 645 -9.47 11.74 18.37
C LEU A 645 -8.80 11.01 19.54
N LEU A 646 -8.22 9.82 19.31
CA LEU A 646 -7.40 9.14 20.30
C LEU A 646 -6.24 10.00 20.78
N ARG A 647 -5.52 10.70 19.89
CA ARG A 647 -4.37 11.53 20.30
C ARG A 647 -4.77 12.70 21.20
N LYS A 648 -5.90 13.36 20.93
CA LYS A 648 -6.44 14.44 21.78
C LYS A 648 -6.93 13.87 23.11
N LEU A 649 -7.63 12.75 23.08
CA LEU A 649 -8.10 12.04 24.27
C LEU A 649 -6.95 11.60 25.18
N THR A 650 -5.86 11.07 24.61
CA THR A 650 -4.70 10.60 25.39
C THR A 650 -4.05 11.75 26.16
N LYS A 651 -3.86 12.93 25.55
CA LYS A 651 -3.32 14.11 26.27
C LYS A 651 -4.21 14.51 27.44
N PHE A 652 -5.54 14.44 27.25
CA PHE A 652 -6.53 14.73 28.27
C PHE A 652 -6.52 13.67 29.40
N ALA A 653 -6.56 12.38 29.05
CA ALA A 653 -6.57 11.24 29.97
C ALA A 653 -5.40 11.26 30.96
N ARG A 654 -4.20 11.65 30.50
CA ARG A 654 -2.97 11.70 31.30
C ARG A 654 -3.03 12.68 32.47
N THR A 655 -3.55 13.89 32.23
CA THR A 655 -3.70 14.89 33.29
C THR A 655 -4.66 14.38 34.35
N PHE A 656 -5.73 13.69 33.94
CA PHE A 656 -6.68 13.06 34.85
C PHE A 656 -6.14 11.84 35.58
N GLN A 657 -5.23 11.07 34.99
CA GLN A 657 -4.60 9.93 35.65
C GLN A 657 -3.78 10.35 36.87
N LEU A 658 -3.08 11.50 36.82
CA LEU A 658 -2.38 12.04 37.99
C LEU A 658 -3.35 12.50 39.09
N PHE A 659 -4.47 13.13 38.70
CA PHE A 659 -5.54 13.47 39.65
C PHE A 659 -6.16 12.23 40.29
N LEU A 660 -6.35 11.15 39.53
CA LEU A 660 -6.84 9.88 40.03
C LEU A 660 -5.87 9.28 41.06
N VAL A 661 -4.57 9.22 40.76
CA VAL A 661 -3.54 8.72 41.71
C VAL A 661 -3.56 9.55 42.99
N ALA A 662 -3.55 10.88 42.88
CA ALA A 662 -3.59 11.78 44.02
C ALA A 662 -4.85 11.56 44.87
N TRP A 663 -6.01 11.44 44.23
CA TRP A 663 -7.28 11.19 44.90
C TRP A 663 -7.31 9.86 45.66
N LEU A 664 -6.86 8.78 45.02
CA LEU A 664 -6.83 7.48 45.66
C LEU A 664 -5.85 7.44 46.85
N TRP A 665 -4.70 8.11 46.76
CA TRP A 665 -3.80 8.31 47.90
C TRP A 665 -4.41 9.14 49.02
N ILE A 666 -5.18 10.19 48.70
CA ILE A 666 -5.93 10.96 49.69
C ILE A 666 -6.92 10.05 50.43
N LEU A 667 -7.65 9.18 49.72
CA LEU A 667 -8.58 8.24 50.34
C LEU A 667 -7.89 7.20 51.22
N VAL A 668 -6.72 6.69 50.80
CA VAL A 668 -5.91 5.79 51.64
C VAL A 668 -5.44 6.53 52.89
N LEU A 669 -4.79 7.68 52.74
CA LEU A 669 -4.28 8.45 53.89
C LEU A 669 -5.40 8.89 54.84
N TRP A 670 -6.56 9.22 54.31
CA TRP A 670 -7.72 9.61 55.12
C TRP A 670 -8.34 8.43 55.85
N SER A 671 -8.38 7.25 55.22
CA SER A 671 -8.81 6.02 55.89
C SER A 671 -7.84 5.56 56.99
N GLU A 672 -6.58 6.02 56.94
CA GLU A 672 -5.52 5.61 57.86
C GLU A 672 -5.32 6.56 59.02
N PHE A 673 -5.27 7.85 58.73
CA PHE A 673 -4.93 8.90 59.68
C PHE A 673 -6.13 9.77 60.08
N GLY A 674 -7.30 9.55 59.46
CA GLY A 674 -8.53 10.23 59.81
C GLY A 674 -9.68 9.26 60.04
N ASP A 675 -10.88 9.81 60.21
CA ASP A 675 -12.05 9.05 60.65
C ASP A 675 -12.85 8.40 59.49
N LEU A 676 -12.26 8.29 58.29
CA LEU A 676 -12.97 7.76 57.12
C LEU A 676 -13.04 6.22 57.17
N ASN A 677 -14.22 5.68 57.46
CA ASN A 677 -14.44 4.24 57.42
C ASN A 677 -14.84 3.76 56.01
N LEU A 678 -13.90 3.10 55.32
CA LEU A 678 -14.09 2.53 53.97
C LEU A 678 -14.88 1.21 53.93
N ARG A 679 -15.45 0.75 55.05
CA ARG A 679 -16.33 -0.43 55.14
C ARG A 679 -15.74 -1.68 54.46
N GLY A 680 -14.47 -1.96 54.72
CA GLY A 680 -13.76 -3.13 54.19
C GLY A 680 -13.10 -2.95 52.81
N ALA A 681 -13.27 -1.80 52.14
CA ALA A 681 -12.59 -1.54 50.86
C ALA A 681 -11.13 -1.12 50.99
N GLN A 682 -10.63 -0.89 52.21
CA GLN A 682 -9.28 -0.42 52.47
C GLN A 682 -8.18 -1.29 51.82
N PRO A 683 -8.19 -2.64 51.93
CA PRO A 683 -7.17 -3.47 51.27
C PRO A 683 -7.24 -3.41 49.74
N VAL A 684 -8.45 -3.34 49.18
CA VAL A 684 -8.66 -3.25 47.72
C VAL A 684 -8.19 -1.88 47.21
N LEU A 685 -8.48 -0.81 47.95
CA LEU A 685 -8.01 0.53 47.64
C LEU A 685 -6.48 0.62 47.68
N GLU A 686 -5.83 0.07 48.70
CA GLU A 686 -4.38 0.02 48.79
C GLU A 686 -3.74 -0.70 47.60
N ILE A 687 -4.27 -1.87 47.20
CA ILE A 687 -3.80 -2.62 46.03
C ILE A 687 -3.91 -1.77 44.76
N VAL A 688 -5.08 -1.17 44.53
CA VAL A 688 -5.37 -0.37 43.35
C VAL A 688 -4.47 0.86 43.27
N VAL A 689 -4.29 1.57 44.39
CA VAL A 689 -3.39 2.72 44.49
C VAL A 689 -1.98 2.36 44.06
N VAL A 690 -1.47 1.23 44.55
CA VAL A 690 -0.13 0.75 44.21
C VAL A 690 -0.03 0.45 42.72
N TRP A 691 -1.01 -0.24 42.14
CA TRP A 691 -1.04 -0.56 40.71
C TRP A 691 -1.03 0.70 39.83
N VAL A 692 -1.94 1.64 40.08
CA VAL A 692 -2.04 2.88 39.29
C VAL A 692 -0.77 3.73 39.47
N SER A 693 -0.19 3.76 40.68
CA SER A 693 1.05 4.48 40.96
C SER A 693 2.24 3.89 40.19
N VAL A 694 2.36 2.55 40.13
CA VAL A 694 3.42 1.89 39.35
C VAL A 694 3.30 2.25 37.87
N PHE A 695 2.10 2.22 37.28
CA PHE A 695 1.91 2.62 35.89
C PHE A 695 2.19 4.10 35.64
N ALA A 696 1.82 4.98 36.58
CA ALA A 696 2.16 6.39 36.50
C ALA A 696 3.69 6.62 36.56
N ILE A 697 4.40 5.86 37.41
CA ILE A 697 5.87 5.91 37.51
C ILE A 697 6.52 5.38 36.23
N ILE A 698 6.06 4.23 35.71
CA ILE A 698 6.58 3.67 34.44
C ILE A 698 6.41 4.69 33.30
N GLU A 699 5.24 5.32 33.19
CA GLU A 699 5.01 6.35 32.18
C GLU A 699 5.92 7.57 32.39
N PHE A 700 6.10 8.01 33.63
CA PHE A 700 6.98 9.13 33.97
C PHE A 700 8.44 8.83 33.62
N VAL A 701 8.97 7.66 34.03
CA VAL A 701 10.36 7.23 33.76
C VAL A 701 10.60 7.07 32.27
N ASN A 702 9.66 6.49 31.52
CA ASN A 702 9.79 6.36 30.08
C ASN A 702 9.83 7.71 29.37
N ARG A 703 9.03 8.68 29.82
CA ARG A 703 9.09 10.04 29.27
C ARG A 703 10.36 10.79 29.64
N PHE A 704 10.84 10.57 30.85
CA PHE A 704 12.11 11.11 31.31
C PHE A 704 13.25 10.58 30.43
N ARG A 705 13.30 9.26 30.19
CA ARG A 705 14.27 8.63 29.27
C ARG A 705 14.18 9.15 27.84
N LEU A 706 12.96 9.41 27.35
CA LEU A 706 12.74 9.92 25.99
C LEU A 706 12.99 11.43 25.83
N GLY A 707 13.38 12.16 26.89
CA GLY A 707 13.63 13.60 26.84
C GLY A 707 12.38 14.46 26.59
N LYS A 708 11.19 13.91 26.85
CA LYS A 708 9.89 14.54 26.53
C LYS A 708 9.28 15.33 27.69
N ILE A 709 9.96 15.39 28.83
CA ILE A 709 9.59 16.26 29.95
C ILE A 709 10.32 17.60 29.75
N ARG A 710 9.63 18.57 29.17
CA ARG A 710 10.10 19.95 29.07
C ARG A 710 9.69 20.69 30.34
N TRP A 711 10.67 21.12 31.13
CA TRP A 711 10.44 21.97 32.30
C TRP A 711 10.95 23.37 31.96
N ASN A 712 10.05 24.35 31.84
CA ASN A 712 10.38 25.72 31.42
C ASN A 712 11.28 25.79 30.17
N GLY A 713 10.81 25.20 29.06
CA GLY A 713 11.47 25.33 27.76
C GLY A 713 12.73 24.48 27.53
N SER A 714 13.33 23.88 28.58
CA SER A 714 14.49 22.98 28.47
C SER A 714 14.14 21.54 28.86
N SER A 715 14.85 20.56 28.26
CA SER A 715 14.67 19.14 28.59
C SER A 715 15.15 18.88 30.01
N ALA A 716 14.36 18.19 30.84
CA ALA A 716 14.72 17.88 32.22
C ALA A 716 16.02 17.05 32.35
N LEU A 717 16.42 16.35 31.27
CA LEU A 717 17.67 15.59 31.20
C LEU A 717 18.91 16.49 31.16
N ASP A 718 18.81 17.72 30.64
CA ASP A 718 19.96 18.62 30.49
C ASP A 718 20.47 19.18 31.84
N LYS A 719 19.67 19.07 32.91
CA LYS A 719 20.00 19.63 34.24
C LYS A 719 20.60 18.64 35.24
N ILE A 720 20.61 17.34 34.94
CA ILE A 720 21.21 16.33 35.85
C ILE A 720 22.64 16.04 35.40
N VAL A 721 23.56 16.92 35.77
CA VAL A 721 25.00 16.71 35.60
C VAL A 721 25.45 15.62 36.58
N GLY A 722 25.83 14.44 36.05
CA GLY A 722 26.53 13.45 36.87
C GLY A 722 26.46 11.97 36.46
N PHE A 723 25.65 11.58 35.47
CA PHE A 723 25.50 10.15 35.13
C PHE A 723 25.66 9.78 33.65
N SER A 724 25.99 10.73 32.77
CA SER A 724 26.01 10.52 31.31
C SER A 724 27.36 10.16 30.70
N THR A 725 28.43 9.95 31.50
CA THR A 725 29.79 9.76 30.95
C THR A 725 30.09 8.37 30.36
N VAL A 726 29.13 7.44 30.26
CA VAL A 726 29.40 6.10 29.67
C VAL A 726 28.29 5.58 28.71
N LEU A 727 27.50 6.44 28.07
CA LEU A 727 26.60 5.97 26.99
C LEU A 727 26.71 6.89 25.77
N THR A 728 27.25 6.35 24.68
CA THR A 728 27.31 7.02 23.37
C THR A 728 25.90 7.35 22.88
N GLY A 729 25.71 8.49 22.19
CA GLY A 729 24.42 8.93 21.68
C GLY A 729 23.64 7.87 20.88
N ALA A 730 24.31 6.92 20.23
CA ALA A 730 23.69 5.77 19.57
C ALA A 730 22.95 4.80 20.53
N GLN A 731 23.42 4.64 21.78
CA GLN A 731 22.75 3.82 22.79
C GLN A 731 21.54 4.53 23.43
N ILE A 732 21.46 5.87 23.30
CA ILE A 732 20.30 6.65 23.74
C ILE A 732 19.19 6.61 22.67
N THR A 733 19.55 6.53 21.38
CA THR A 733 18.58 6.37 20.28
C THR A 733 18.07 4.93 20.10
N GLU A 734 18.75 3.94 20.69
CA GLU A 734 18.31 2.54 20.72
C GLU A 734 17.57 2.14 22.02
N MET A 735 17.13 3.12 22.82
CA MET A 735 16.16 2.87 23.91
C MET A 735 14.72 2.87 23.38
N LYS A 736 14.45 2.03 22.38
CA LYS A 736 13.11 1.45 22.17
C LYS A 736 12.90 0.51 23.35
N SER A 737 12.19 0.92 24.38
CA SER A 737 11.79 -0.02 25.43
C SER A 737 10.83 -1.02 24.81
N ASN A 738 11.36 -2.13 24.32
CA ASN A 738 10.57 -3.31 24.04
C ASN A 738 9.81 -3.62 25.35
N SER A 739 8.52 -3.97 25.30
CA SER A 739 7.72 -4.23 26.51
C SER A 739 8.46 -5.17 27.47
N SER A 740 9.24 -6.11 26.90
CA SER A 740 10.13 -7.03 27.61
C SER A 740 11.18 -6.35 28.49
N GLN A 741 11.76 -5.23 28.06
CA GLN A 741 12.70 -4.46 28.87
C GLN A 741 12.01 -3.75 30.04
N ILE A 742 10.80 -3.21 29.84
CA ILE A 742 10.01 -2.61 30.92
C ILE A 742 9.65 -3.68 31.95
N MET A 743 9.16 -4.83 31.49
CA MET A 743 8.82 -5.96 32.34
C MET A 743 10.04 -6.52 33.09
N SER A 744 11.19 -6.62 32.43
CA SER A 744 12.45 -7.02 33.09
C SER A 744 12.88 -6.00 34.15
N GLY A 745 12.75 -4.70 33.87
CA GLY A 745 13.03 -3.64 34.84
C GLY A 745 12.07 -3.66 36.03
N LEU A 746 10.78 -3.87 35.78
CA LEU A 746 9.76 -4.01 36.81
C LEU A 746 10.02 -5.23 37.71
N ARG A 747 10.34 -6.40 37.12
CA ARG A 747 10.73 -7.60 37.87
C ARG A 747 11.97 -7.35 38.71
N LEU A 748 13.01 -6.74 38.13
CA LEU A 748 14.23 -6.40 38.86
C LEU A 748 13.94 -5.48 40.06
N GLY A 749 13.13 -4.43 39.85
CA GLY A 749 12.70 -3.53 40.92
C GLY A 749 11.93 -4.26 42.02
N LEU A 750 11.01 -5.15 41.66
CA LEU A 750 10.28 -6.00 42.60
C LEU A 750 11.22 -6.94 43.36
N HIS A 751 12.17 -7.58 42.70
CA HIS A 751 13.15 -8.46 43.34
C HIS A 751 14.05 -7.69 44.31
N CYS A 752 14.53 -6.51 43.93
CA CYS A 752 15.29 -5.62 44.81
C CYS A 752 14.46 -5.19 46.02
N PHE A 753 13.20 -4.77 45.81
CA PHE A 753 12.32 -4.39 46.91
C PHE A 753 12.00 -5.58 47.83
N THR A 754 11.79 -6.77 47.26
CA THR A 754 11.59 -8.02 48.00
C THR A 754 12.82 -8.35 48.84
N PHE A 755 14.02 -8.23 48.27
CA PHE A 755 15.28 -8.48 48.97
C PHE A 755 15.50 -7.50 50.12
N VAL A 756 15.30 -6.20 49.88
CA VAL A 756 15.41 -5.17 50.92
C VAL A 756 14.37 -5.41 52.02
N TRP A 757 13.12 -5.73 51.65
CA TRP A 757 12.05 -6.00 52.60
C TRP A 757 12.33 -7.24 53.45
N LEU A 758 12.75 -8.35 52.83
CA LEU A 758 13.13 -9.57 53.56
C LEU A 758 14.37 -9.35 54.44
N SER A 759 15.34 -8.55 53.99
CA SER A 759 16.51 -8.18 54.80
C SER A 759 16.10 -7.31 55.99
N THR A 760 15.14 -6.41 55.80
CA THR A 760 14.59 -5.55 56.86
C THR A 760 13.83 -6.38 57.88
N LEU A 761 13.00 -7.33 57.42
CA LEU A 761 12.36 -8.35 58.26
C LEU A 761 13.38 -9.15 59.05
N LEU A 762 14.47 -9.62 58.43
CA LEU A 762 15.51 -10.40 59.11
C LEU A 762 16.31 -9.57 60.12
N MET A 763 16.69 -8.32 59.80
CA MET A 763 17.46 -7.47 60.71
C MET A 763 16.67 -7.05 61.95
N LEU A 764 15.36 -6.84 61.80
CA LEU A 764 14.50 -6.33 62.88
C LEU A 764 13.78 -7.42 63.67
N SER A 765 13.74 -8.66 63.16
CA SER A 765 13.08 -9.79 63.84
C SER A 765 14.01 -10.67 64.67
N GLU A 766 15.33 -10.39 64.72
CA GLU A 766 16.34 -11.29 65.32
C GLU A 766 16.21 -12.78 64.88
N GLY A 767 15.58 -13.05 63.73
CA GLY A 767 15.32 -14.41 63.24
C GLY A 767 14.09 -15.12 63.81
N VAL A 768 13.18 -14.43 64.52
CA VAL A 768 11.92 -15.01 65.05
C VAL A 768 10.72 -14.18 64.59
N LEU A 769 9.74 -14.81 63.94
CA LEU A 769 8.48 -14.15 63.54
C LEU A 769 7.79 -13.56 64.78
N PRO A 770 7.46 -12.25 64.82
CA PRO A 770 6.92 -11.63 66.02
C PRO A 770 5.57 -12.24 66.41
N ASP A 771 5.45 -12.64 67.67
CA ASP A 771 4.20 -13.09 68.26
C ASP A 771 3.15 -11.98 68.15
N THR A 772 1.95 -12.42 67.79
CA THR A 772 0.78 -11.61 67.46
C THR A 772 0.43 -10.63 68.57
N THR A 773 0.91 -9.39 68.51
CA THR A 773 0.20 -8.19 69.00
C THR A 773 0.96 -6.91 68.62
N SER A 774 0.22 -5.94 68.08
CA SER A 774 0.56 -4.56 67.69
C SER A 774 1.61 -4.29 66.60
N ILE A 775 2.63 -5.13 66.38
CA ILE A 775 3.67 -4.86 65.35
C ILE A 775 3.29 -5.46 63.99
N ALA A 776 2.45 -6.50 63.93
CA ALA A 776 2.04 -7.13 62.65
C ALA A 776 1.17 -6.22 61.75
N SER A 777 0.47 -5.22 62.30
CA SER A 777 -0.39 -4.32 61.51
C SER A 777 0.40 -3.35 60.64
N SER A 778 1.59 -2.91 61.07
CA SER A 778 2.43 -1.98 60.31
C SER A 778 3.24 -2.67 59.19
N TRP A 779 3.46 -3.98 59.30
CA TRP A 779 4.32 -4.76 58.38
C TRP A 779 3.53 -5.54 57.33
N GLY A 780 2.21 -5.68 57.53
CA GLY A 780 1.31 -6.29 56.55
C GLY A 780 1.24 -5.51 55.23
N ARG A 781 1.43 -4.17 55.25
CA ARG A 781 1.22 -3.32 54.07
C ARG A 781 2.29 -3.45 53.00
N PRO A 782 3.61 -3.31 53.28
CA PRO A 782 4.63 -3.53 52.25
C PRO A 782 4.56 -4.94 51.67
N THR A 783 4.20 -5.91 52.51
CA THR A 783 3.96 -7.31 52.11
C THR A 783 2.75 -7.43 51.19
N LEU A 784 1.63 -6.75 51.49
CA LEU A 784 0.44 -6.69 50.65
C LEU A 784 0.73 -6.04 49.29
N TRP A 785 1.51 -4.96 49.28
CA TRP A 785 1.90 -4.24 48.06
C TRP A 785 2.81 -5.08 47.16
N LEU A 786 3.79 -5.77 47.74
CA LEU A 786 4.63 -6.73 47.04
C LEU A 786 3.80 -7.89 46.45
N ALA A 787 2.98 -8.52 47.28
CA ALA A 787 2.16 -9.66 46.88
C ALA A 787 1.18 -9.28 45.76
N SER A 788 0.58 -8.09 45.83
CA SER A 788 -0.37 -7.63 44.82
C SER A 788 0.28 -7.32 43.47
N LEU A 789 1.51 -6.81 43.44
CA LEU A 789 2.25 -6.56 42.19
C LEU A 789 2.73 -7.87 41.55
N TYR A 790 3.25 -8.82 42.33
CA TYR A 790 3.55 -10.16 41.81
C TYR A 790 2.27 -10.86 41.32
N GLY A 791 1.17 -10.75 42.07
CA GLY A 791 -0.13 -11.29 41.65
C GLY A 791 -0.60 -10.71 40.33
N LEU A 792 -0.47 -9.39 40.12
CA LEU A 792 -0.84 -8.73 38.88
C LEU A 792 -0.06 -9.28 37.67
N ILE A 793 1.26 -9.46 37.82
CA ILE A 793 2.13 -10.03 36.78
C ILE A 793 1.73 -11.47 36.47
N VAL A 794 1.59 -12.31 37.50
CA VAL A 794 1.28 -13.74 37.34
C VAL A 794 -0.10 -13.95 36.72
N ILE A 795 -1.12 -13.20 37.17
CA ILE A 795 -2.49 -13.30 36.64
C ILE A 795 -2.50 -12.89 35.16
N SER A 796 -1.79 -11.81 34.81
CA SER A 796 -1.63 -11.35 33.44
C SER A 796 -0.98 -12.41 32.54
N GLU A 797 0.16 -12.97 32.96
CA GLU A 797 0.87 -13.99 32.18
C GLU A 797 0.04 -15.29 32.05
N LEU A 798 -0.60 -15.73 33.13
CA LEU A 798 -1.45 -16.92 33.12
C LEU A 798 -2.64 -16.73 32.17
N TRP A 799 -3.26 -15.55 32.18
CA TRP A 799 -4.35 -15.20 31.27
C TRP A 799 -3.92 -15.28 29.79
N LEU A 800 -2.72 -14.79 29.47
CA LEU A 800 -2.16 -14.84 28.12
C LEU A 800 -1.79 -16.27 27.69
N ARG A 801 -1.21 -17.07 28.60
CA ARG A 801 -0.87 -18.48 28.36
C ARG A 801 -2.12 -19.33 28.10
N MET A 802 -3.18 -19.15 28.90
CA MET A 802 -4.45 -19.86 28.69
C MET A 802 -5.10 -19.56 27.33
N ARG A 803 -4.85 -18.39 26.75
CA ARG A 803 -5.38 -17.99 25.44
C ARG A 803 -4.47 -18.34 24.26
N GLY A 804 -3.32 -18.99 24.48
CA GLY A 804 -2.35 -19.29 23.43
C GLY A 804 -1.74 -18.04 22.78
N ARG A 805 -1.67 -16.95 23.54
CA ARG A 805 -1.32 -15.60 23.06
C ARG A 805 -0.02 -15.07 23.67
N MET A 806 0.78 -15.91 24.32
CA MET A 806 2.02 -15.49 24.96
C MET A 806 3.12 -15.29 23.88
N PRO A 807 3.84 -14.16 23.84
CA PRO A 807 4.93 -13.95 22.88
C PRO A 807 6.07 -14.94 23.16
N SER A 808 6.76 -15.40 22.12
CA SER A 808 7.89 -16.34 22.25
C SER A 808 9.15 -15.74 22.90
N GLU A 809 9.17 -14.42 23.13
CA GLU A 809 10.31 -13.66 23.64
C GLU A 809 10.33 -13.51 25.18
N TYR A 810 9.33 -14.07 25.91
CA TYR A 810 9.10 -13.85 27.34
C TYR A 810 9.30 -15.06 28.25
#